data_AF-U2M8C8-F1
#
_entry.id   AF-U2M8C8-F1
#
_cell.length_a   1.000
_cell.length_b   1.000
_cell.length_c   1.000
_cell.angle_alpha   90.00
_cell.angle_beta   90.00
_cell.angle_gamma   90.00
#
_symmetry.space_group_name_H-M   'P 1'
#
loop_
_entity.id
_entity.type
_entity.pdbx_description
1 polymer ?
#
loop_
_entity_poly.entity_id
_entity_poly.type
_entity_poly.pdbx_seq_one_letter_code
_entity_poly.pdbx_strand_id
1 'polypeptide(L)'
;MFTYRMGDIVMAKVRDGVEIDGDTEAYAFDLNEFFRVDRGKFVHDEAIDKWLDALSRQPRYPFSTPELRHELRHTFWLLNRVDAAKKLAEKLRDMQRHPEFADFEIVVAAGDGKTDNDEVIEDEGALRRVRKAIAEHPQGTITLSVGQLTTGVSVREWTGVLILSNMKSPAQYMQAAFRAQTPYLYKGSDGQFHRKENAYIFDFDPARTLTNYEEMANGLSADTASGGGDADTRKQHVRELLNFFPVIGEDEDGEMMELDAEQVMLIPRKIRSQEVVRSGFMSNFLFANISSIYGCSAGIINIINQFDAVSASKNGMVDAESVEELSGVVDEDGNTRPDQAMVKEVQAALFGPKIYGDKEAELGDLIAHSIEKYSEKKEKQGKSAEEQLIDHVSSQLTSSLLSYANEHSETTADLLTKRNQNVASVRIKKEVNEQFGAHCYQASIEKKQIDLQCQHDCQGKTTQQQRELHQKAEEKKRVIDEKLSETLSEKVKNLLEKGTEILADTIEQQRIDKKKGETNEQVRDHLRGFSRTIPSFLMGYGDDDTTLQNFDSRVPDEVFLEVTSVTKEQFHLLRDGGDFVNEETGELEHSAGHFFDEVVFNDSVKEFMKLRRRLANYFEATSDEDIFNYIPPQKTNQIFTPKKVVRNMVDLLEEENPGCFDDPDKTFADLYMKSGQYITEIVKRLYNSEGMRHAFPDDEERLRHIFKHQVYGLAPTECIYRIALRYILGFDDTIHIAENEHHLRFADSLPAAKAGEMETFLDSVFKS
;
A
#
# COMPACT_ATOMS: atom_id res chain seq x y z
N MET A 1 -20.14 4.39 7.64
CA MET A 1 -18.84 3.77 7.34
C MET A 1 -18.19 3.37 8.65
N PHE A 2 -17.55 2.22 8.70
CA PHE A 2 -16.82 1.72 9.85
C PHE A 2 -15.37 1.52 9.46
N THR A 3 -14.44 2.05 10.25
CA THR A 3 -13.02 1.84 10.04
C THR A 3 -12.36 1.30 11.30
N TYR A 4 -11.58 0.24 11.15
CA TYR A 4 -10.98 -0.52 12.27
C TYR A 4 -9.46 -0.51 12.17
N ARG A 5 -8.77 -0.50 13.31
CA ARG A 5 -7.30 -0.50 13.36
C ARG A 5 -6.77 -1.93 13.32
N MET A 6 -6.66 -2.48 12.11
CA MET A 6 -6.22 -3.87 11.92
C MET A 6 -4.77 -4.14 12.35
N GLY A 7 -3.91 -3.11 12.29
CA GLY A 7 -2.52 -3.19 12.75
C GLY A 7 -2.41 -3.63 14.21
N ASP A 8 -3.26 -3.14 15.10
CA ASP A 8 -3.16 -3.45 16.53
C ASP A 8 -3.67 -4.87 16.88
N ILE A 9 -4.62 -5.42 16.09
CA ILE A 9 -5.10 -6.82 16.21
C ILE A 9 -4.01 -7.82 15.81
N VAL A 10 -3.23 -7.48 14.77
CA VAL A 10 -2.28 -8.37 14.12
C VAL A 10 -0.88 -8.27 14.73
N MET A 11 -0.42 -7.06 15.07
CA MET A 11 0.98 -6.76 15.42
C MET A 11 1.35 -7.03 16.87
N ALA A 12 0.48 -7.66 17.68
CA ALA A 12 0.78 -8.05 19.05
C ALA A 12 2.03 -8.96 19.22
N LYS A 13 2.65 -9.43 18.13
CA LYS A 13 3.89 -10.24 18.13
C LYS A 13 5.14 -9.56 17.53
N VAL A 14 5.06 -8.36 16.92
CA VAL A 14 6.27 -7.71 16.32
C VAL A 14 7.09 -6.93 17.36
N ARG A 15 6.66 -6.95 18.63
CA ARG A 15 7.31 -6.23 19.75
C ARG A 15 8.67 -6.77 20.18
N ASP A 16 9.04 -7.98 19.76
CA ASP A 16 10.37 -8.50 20.05
C ASP A 16 11.28 -8.21 18.86
N GLY A 17 12.15 -7.23 19.03
CA GLY A 17 13.26 -6.96 18.13
C GLY A 17 14.06 -8.24 17.87
N VAL A 18 13.81 -8.86 16.73
CA VAL A 18 14.57 -9.96 16.17
C VAL A 18 14.72 -9.69 14.68
N GLU A 19 15.80 -9.02 14.31
CA GLU A 19 16.45 -9.33 13.03
C GLU A 19 17.15 -10.67 13.20
N ILE A 20 16.65 -11.72 12.54
CA ILE A 20 17.47 -12.83 12.09
C ILE A 20 16.99 -13.20 10.68
N ASP A 21 17.92 -13.12 9.72
CA ASP A 21 17.82 -13.56 8.33
C ASP A 21 16.91 -12.77 7.36
N GLY A 22 17.28 -11.51 7.08
CA GLY A 22 17.26 -10.98 5.70
C GLY A 22 15.92 -10.77 4.99
N ASP A 23 14.78 -11.09 5.60
CA ASP A 23 13.45 -10.81 5.06
C ASP A 23 12.70 -9.85 5.99
N THR A 24 12.75 -8.56 5.67
CA THR A 24 11.94 -7.53 6.34
C THR A 24 10.84 -7.09 5.38
N GLU A 25 9.71 -7.81 5.42
CA GLU A 25 8.56 -7.52 4.57
C GLU A 25 7.54 -6.68 5.34
N ALA A 26 7.46 -5.41 4.92
CA ALA A 26 6.52 -4.33 5.30
C ALA A 26 6.87 -3.48 6.54
N TYR A 27 7.58 -2.37 6.30
CA TYR A 27 7.80 -1.23 7.21
C TYR A 27 6.55 -0.34 7.45
N ALA A 28 5.37 -0.81 7.02
CA ALA A 28 4.05 -0.23 7.25
C ALA A 28 2.99 -1.31 6.98
N PHE A 29 1.93 -1.38 7.79
CA PHE A 29 0.81 -2.30 7.52
C PHE A 29 0.22 -2.06 6.12
N ASP A 30 0.25 -3.09 5.28
CA ASP A 30 -0.25 -3.05 3.91
C ASP A 30 -1.21 -4.25 3.70
N LEU A 31 -2.47 -3.99 3.30
CA LEU A 31 -3.46 -5.07 3.14
C LEU A 31 -3.12 -6.02 1.99
N ASN A 32 -2.45 -5.53 0.94
CA ASN A 32 -2.06 -6.38 -0.19
C ASN A 32 -0.96 -7.37 0.23
N GLU A 33 -0.03 -6.91 1.06
CA GLU A 33 1.00 -7.76 1.66
C GLU A 33 0.41 -8.70 2.71
N PHE A 34 -0.48 -8.20 3.57
CA PHE A 34 -1.16 -8.99 4.59
C PHE A 34 -1.86 -10.22 4.00
N PHE A 35 -2.53 -10.07 2.86
CA PHE A 35 -3.19 -11.15 2.13
C PHE A 35 -2.30 -11.84 1.08
N ARG A 36 -0.98 -11.63 1.08
CA ARG A 36 -0.07 -12.23 0.10
C ARG A 36 -0.03 -13.74 0.25
N VAL A 37 -0.05 -14.42 -0.90
CA VAL A 37 0.05 -15.86 -1.02
C VAL A 37 1.37 -16.20 -1.71
N ASP A 38 2.21 -17.00 -1.05
CA ASP A 38 3.38 -17.63 -1.68
C ASP A 38 3.19 -19.15 -1.69
N ARG A 39 3.57 -19.79 -2.79
CA ARG A 39 3.51 -21.26 -2.98
C ARG A 39 2.18 -21.91 -2.52
N GLY A 40 1.06 -21.20 -2.70
CA GLY A 40 -0.29 -21.68 -2.40
C GLY A 40 -0.71 -21.62 -0.92
N LYS A 41 0.02 -20.89 -0.07
CA LYS A 41 -0.35 -20.59 1.33
C LYS A 41 -0.23 -19.09 1.60
N PHE A 42 -1.00 -18.57 2.56
CA PHE A 42 -0.77 -17.21 3.02
C PHE A 42 0.61 -17.10 3.66
N VAL A 43 1.33 -16.02 3.36
CA VAL A 43 2.59 -15.71 4.04
C VAL A 43 2.31 -15.43 5.52
N HIS A 44 1.26 -14.64 5.80
CA HIS A 44 0.83 -14.28 7.15
C HIS A 44 -0.36 -15.12 7.66
N ASP A 45 -0.29 -16.44 7.54
CA ASP A 45 -1.43 -17.34 7.81
C ASP A 45 -2.01 -17.23 9.24
N GLU A 46 -1.17 -17.25 10.28
CA GLU A 46 -1.62 -17.11 11.68
C GLU A 46 -2.30 -15.75 11.95
N ALA A 47 -1.82 -14.70 11.30
CA ALA A 47 -2.34 -13.35 11.47
C ALA A 47 -3.73 -13.20 10.85
N ILE A 48 -3.96 -13.84 9.70
CA ILE A 48 -5.27 -13.90 9.03
C ILE A 48 -6.27 -14.65 9.90
N ASP A 49 -5.87 -15.74 10.55
CA ASP A 49 -6.76 -16.48 11.46
C ASP A 49 -7.19 -15.63 12.66
N LYS A 50 -6.24 -14.90 13.27
CA LYS A 50 -6.56 -13.95 14.35
C LYS A 50 -7.51 -12.85 13.89
N TRP A 51 -7.32 -12.34 12.69
CA TRP A 51 -8.21 -11.33 12.12
C TRP A 51 -9.63 -11.89 11.89
N LEU A 52 -9.77 -13.10 11.35
CA LEU A 52 -11.07 -13.77 11.20
C LEU A 52 -11.74 -14.03 12.55
N ASP A 53 -10.95 -14.40 13.57
CA ASP A 53 -11.43 -14.58 14.94
C ASP A 53 -11.94 -13.26 15.54
N ALA A 54 -11.21 -12.15 15.31
CA ALA A 54 -11.67 -10.81 15.71
C ALA A 54 -12.96 -10.44 14.98
N LEU A 55 -13.00 -10.64 13.65
CA LEU A 55 -14.13 -10.34 12.79
C LEU A 55 -15.44 -11.01 13.25
N SER A 56 -15.34 -12.24 13.77
CA SER A 56 -16.49 -13.06 14.15
C SER A 56 -16.78 -13.18 15.65
N ARG A 57 -15.86 -12.77 16.53
CA ARG A 57 -16.00 -12.93 18.00
C ARG A 57 -15.73 -11.67 18.81
N GLN A 58 -14.94 -10.73 18.32
CA GLN A 58 -14.64 -9.51 19.08
C GLN A 58 -15.83 -8.56 19.03
N PRO A 59 -16.32 -8.05 20.18
CA PRO A 59 -17.47 -7.14 20.20
C PRO A 59 -17.30 -5.97 19.21
N ARG A 60 -18.39 -5.55 18.57
CA ARG A 60 -18.46 -4.42 17.62
C ARG A 60 -17.81 -4.68 16.24
N TYR A 61 -17.28 -5.89 16.00
CA TYR A 61 -16.85 -6.31 14.67
C TYR A 61 -18.03 -6.77 13.79
N PRO A 62 -17.91 -6.66 12.46
CA PRO A 62 -19.02 -6.85 11.52
C PRO A 62 -19.80 -8.16 11.69
N PHE A 63 -19.14 -9.27 12.05
CA PHE A 63 -19.78 -10.57 12.20
C PHE A 63 -19.75 -11.10 13.64
N SER A 64 -19.57 -10.21 14.63
CA SER A 64 -19.31 -10.62 16.01
C SER A 64 -20.52 -11.15 16.77
N THR A 65 -21.72 -10.74 16.37
CA THR A 65 -22.98 -11.12 17.02
C THR A 65 -23.97 -11.70 16.01
N PRO A 66 -24.92 -12.57 16.45
CA PRO A 66 -25.99 -13.06 15.59
C PRO A 66 -26.80 -11.95 14.91
N GLU A 67 -27.04 -10.84 15.63
CA GLU A 67 -27.77 -9.68 15.12
C GLU A 67 -27.04 -9.04 13.94
N LEU A 68 -25.73 -8.78 14.10
CA LEU A 68 -24.91 -8.22 13.03
C LEU A 68 -24.77 -9.18 11.84
N ARG A 69 -24.67 -10.49 12.07
CA ARG A 69 -24.67 -11.49 10.98
C ARG A 69 -25.98 -11.48 10.19
N HIS A 70 -27.12 -11.32 10.87
CA HIS A 70 -28.42 -11.21 10.22
C HIS A 70 -28.59 -9.87 9.46
N GLU A 71 -27.95 -8.80 9.92
CA GLU A 71 -27.93 -7.52 9.21
C GLU A 71 -27.00 -7.58 7.98
N LEU A 72 -25.85 -8.24 8.11
CA LEU A 72 -24.86 -8.49 7.06
C LEU A 72 -25.11 -9.77 6.28
N ARG A 73 -26.39 -10.07 5.97
CA ARG A 73 -26.78 -11.28 5.23
C ARG A 73 -26.02 -11.48 3.93
N HIS A 74 -25.91 -10.45 3.09
CA HIS A 74 -25.16 -10.55 1.83
C HIS A 74 -24.06 -9.51 1.80
N THR A 75 -22.80 -9.94 1.71
CA THR A 75 -21.66 -9.01 1.72
C THR A 75 -20.75 -9.19 0.52
N PHE A 76 -20.06 -8.10 0.16
CA PHE A 76 -19.11 -8.02 -0.94
C PHE A 76 -17.72 -7.65 -0.41
N TRP A 77 -16.73 -8.50 -0.60
CA TRP A 77 -15.39 -8.34 -0.06
C TRP A 77 -14.40 -8.13 -1.21
N LEU A 78 -13.65 -7.04 -1.18
CA LEU A 78 -12.76 -6.65 -2.27
C LEU A 78 -11.29 -6.86 -1.90
N LEU A 79 -10.63 -7.82 -2.55
CA LEU A 79 -9.22 -8.15 -2.43
C LEU A 79 -8.42 -7.68 -3.65
N ASN A 80 -7.08 -7.67 -3.54
CA ASN A 80 -6.19 -7.27 -4.63
C ASN A 80 -5.72 -8.44 -5.52
N ARG A 81 -5.80 -9.70 -5.05
CA ARG A 81 -5.25 -10.85 -5.79
C ARG A 81 -6.19 -12.07 -5.81
N VAL A 82 -6.22 -12.77 -6.94
CA VAL A 82 -7.09 -13.93 -7.18
C VAL A 82 -6.71 -15.12 -6.29
N ASP A 83 -5.41 -15.34 -6.09
CA ASP A 83 -4.88 -16.36 -5.19
C ASP A 83 -5.33 -16.11 -3.74
N ALA A 84 -5.23 -14.86 -3.26
CA ALA A 84 -5.70 -14.43 -1.95
C ALA A 84 -7.21 -14.65 -1.77
N ALA A 85 -8.04 -14.27 -2.75
CA ALA A 85 -9.49 -14.49 -2.69
C ALA A 85 -9.85 -15.99 -2.61
N LYS A 86 -9.16 -16.84 -3.38
CA LYS A 86 -9.36 -18.29 -3.33
C LYS A 86 -8.95 -18.88 -1.98
N LYS A 87 -7.81 -18.46 -1.43
CA LYS A 87 -7.30 -18.94 -0.14
C LYS A 87 -8.16 -18.46 1.03
N LEU A 88 -8.64 -17.23 0.99
CA LEU A 88 -9.57 -16.72 2.00
C LEU A 88 -10.90 -17.49 1.97
N ALA A 89 -11.39 -17.84 0.77
CA ALA A 89 -12.58 -18.68 0.64
C ALA A 89 -12.39 -20.08 1.26
N GLU A 90 -11.19 -20.66 1.18
CA GLU A 90 -10.88 -21.94 1.85
C GLU A 90 -10.98 -21.79 3.38
N LYS A 91 -10.37 -20.74 3.95
CA LYS A 91 -10.44 -20.47 5.40
C LYS A 91 -11.87 -20.19 5.88
N LEU A 92 -12.65 -19.39 5.15
CA LEU A 92 -14.05 -19.09 5.49
C LEU A 92 -14.95 -20.34 5.45
N ARG A 93 -14.61 -21.35 4.63
CA ARG A 93 -15.34 -22.63 4.57
C ARG A 93 -14.90 -23.64 5.64
N ASP A 94 -13.83 -23.36 6.38
CA ASP A 94 -13.37 -24.24 7.46
C ASP A 94 -14.29 -24.11 8.69
N MET A 95 -15.30 -24.97 8.73
CA MET A 95 -16.28 -25.02 9.82
C MET A 95 -15.69 -25.48 11.17
N GLN A 96 -14.50 -26.11 11.18
CA GLN A 96 -13.84 -26.48 12.43
C GLN A 96 -13.19 -25.26 13.09
N ARG A 97 -12.62 -24.36 12.29
CA ARG A 97 -11.94 -23.16 12.78
C ARG A 97 -12.89 -21.96 12.93
N HIS A 98 -13.79 -21.75 11.97
CA HIS A 98 -14.68 -20.59 11.90
C HIS A 98 -16.15 -21.01 11.71
N PRO A 99 -16.78 -21.65 12.71
CA PRO A 99 -18.18 -22.07 12.63
C PRO A 99 -19.16 -20.91 12.43
N GLU A 100 -18.75 -19.67 12.76
CA GLU A 100 -19.57 -18.47 12.63
C GLU A 100 -19.93 -18.12 11.18
N PHE A 101 -19.15 -18.60 10.20
CA PHE A 101 -19.40 -18.39 8.77
C PHE A 101 -20.12 -19.56 8.10
N ALA A 102 -20.44 -20.63 8.83
CA ALA A 102 -21.03 -21.84 8.27
C ALA A 102 -22.39 -21.61 7.57
N ASP A 103 -23.13 -20.57 7.99
CA ASP A 103 -24.42 -20.20 7.42
C ASP A 103 -24.30 -19.42 6.09
N PHE A 104 -23.10 -18.96 5.72
CA PHE A 104 -22.86 -18.15 4.52
C PHE A 104 -22.37 -19.00 3.35
N GLU A 105 -22.99 -18.82 2.18
CA GLU A 105 -22.43 -19.35 0.94
C GLU A 105 -21.30 -18.45 0.43
N ILE A 106 -20.10 -19.03 0.26
CA ILE A 106 -18.90 -18.32 -0.16
C ILE A 106 -18.75 -18.37 -1.68
N VAL A 107 -18.89 -17.21 -2.35
CA VAL A 107 -18.81 -17.07 -3.80
C VAL A 107 -17.52 -16.35 -4.17
N VAL A 108 -16.65 -17.01 -4.94
CA VAL A 108 -15.44 -16.37 -5.51
C VAL A 108 -15.76 -15.81 -6.89
N ALA A 109 -15.83 -14.48 -6.99
CA ALA A 109 -15.94 -13.69 -8.21
C ALA A 109 -14.57 -13.13 -8.61
N ALA A 110 -13.61 -14.02 -8.83
CA ALA A 110 -12.23 -13.65 -9.17
C ALA A 110 -11.56 -14.70 -10.08
N GLY A 111 -11.00 -14.25 -11.20
CA GLY A 111 -10.22 -15.07 -12.14
C GLY A 111 -11.05 -15.95 -13.09
N ASP A 112 -10.33 -16.68 -13.94
CA ASP A 112 -10.82 -17.62 -14.94
C ASP A 112 -11.51 -18.81 -14.26
N GLY A 113 -12.84 -18.71 -14.11
CA GLY A 113 -13.71 -19.80 -13.67
C GLY A 113 -13.73 -20.92 -14.71
N LYS A 114 -12.67 -21.74 -14.76
CA LYS A 114 -12.64 -22.95 -15.57
C LYS A 114 -13.49 -24.04 -14.91
N THR A 115 -14.69 -24.23 -15.44
CA THR A 115 -15.09 -25.58 -15.88
C THR A 115 -14.83 -25.63 -17.38
N ASP A 116 -14.15 -26.67 -17.84
CA ASP A 116 -13.84 -26.86 -19.25
C ASP A 116 -15.11 -26.76 -20.11
N ASN A 117 -14.97 -25.98 -21.19
CA ASN A 117 -15.93 -25.67 -22.25
C ASN A 117 -16.78 -24.40 -22.07
N ASP A 118 -16.48 -23.49 -23.00
CA ASP A 118 -17.32 -22.44 -23.59
C ASP A 118 -17.68 -21.18 -22.78
N GLU A 119 -17.44 -20.06 -23.49
CA GLU A 119 -17.99 -18.71 -23.36
C GLU A 119 -17.38 -17.76 -22.31
N VAL A 120 -16.65 -16.78 -22.86
CA VAL A 120 -16.36 -15.47 -22.25
C VAL A 120 -17.66 -14.82 -21.83
N ILE A 121 -17.96 -14.87 -20.53
CA ILE A 121 -18.96 -14.01 -19.90
C ILE A 121 -18.45 -13.59 -18.52
N GLU A 122 -17.54 -12.62 -18.47
CA GLU A 122 -16.77 -12.40 -17.24
C GLU A 122 -17.39 -11.46 -16.19
N ASP A 123 -18.37 -10.61 -16.52
CA ASP A 123 -19.21 -9.95 -15.48
C ASP A 123 -20.60 -10.57 -15.36
N GLU A 124 -21.30 -10.92 -16.45
CA GLU A 124 -22.63 -11.54 -16.26
C GLU A 124 -22.51 -12.97 -15.71
N GLY A 125 -21.43 -13.71 -15.99
CA GLY A 125 -21.23 -15.05 -15.44
C GLY A 125 -21.00 -15.00 -13.93
N ALA A 126 -20.13 -14.10 -13.47
CA ALA A 126 -19.92 -13.82 -12.05
C ALA A 126 -21.20 -13.28 -11.39
N LEU A 127 -21.88 -12.32 -12.02
CA LEU A 127 -23.14 -11.76 -11.55
C LEU A 127 -24.24 -12.82 -11.47
N ARG A 128 -24.33 -13.74 -12.44
CA ARG A 128 -25.27 -14.87 -12.42
C ARG A 128 -24.95 -15.83 -11.28
N ARG A 129 -23.68 -16.16 -11.03
CA ARG A 129 -23.27 -16.99 -9.89
C ARG A 129 -23.67 -16.35 -8.57
N VAL A 130 -23.39 -15.05 -8.40
CA VAL A 130 -23.78 -14.29 -7.21
C VAL A 130 -25.30 -14.26 -7.03
N ARG A 131 -26.06 -13.91 -8.07
CA ARG A 131 -27.54 -13.88 -8.02
C ARG A 131 -28.13 -15.26 -7.74
N LYS A 132 -27.56 -16.32 -8.31
CA LYS A 132 -27.97 -17.69 -8.04
C LYS A 132 -27.71 -18.08 -6.58
N ALA A 133 -26.50 -17.82 -6.07
CA ALA A 133 -26.16 -18.10 -4.67
C ALA A 133 -27.07 -17.34 -3.71
N ILE A 134 -27.37 -16.07 -3.97
CA ILE A 134 -28.30 -15.26 -3.15
C ILE A 134 -29.72 -15.87 -3.17
N ALA A 135 -30.19 -16.37 -4.32
CA ALA A 135 -31.50 -16.99 -4.43
C ALA A 135 -31.58 -18.37 -3.73
N GLU A 136 -30.50 -19.15 -3.78
CA GLU A 136 -30.41 -20.48 -3.17
C GLU A 136 -30.08 -20.43 -1.66
N HIS A 137 -29.40 -19.38 -1.22
CA HIS A 137 -28.92 -19.18 0.15
C HIS A 137 -29.41 -17.83 0.74
N PRO A 138 -30.73 -17.67 0.97
CA PRO A 138 -31.31 -16.43 1.50
C PRO A 138 -30.86 -16.09 2.93
N GLN A 139 -30.30 -17.07 3.66
CA GLN A 139 -29.73 -16.89 4.99
C GLN A 139 -28.42 -16.08 4.96
N GLY A 140 -27.69 -16.12 3.84
CA GLY A 140 -26.54 -15.23 3.65
C GLY A 140 -25.51 -15.70 2.63
N THR A 141 -24.79 -14.74 2.05
CA THR A 141 -23.69 -14.97 1.10
C THR A 141 -22.51 -14.03 1.35
N ILE A 142 -21.29 -14.52 1.12
CA ILE A 142 -20.06 -13.71 1.10
C ILE A 142 -19.47 -13.80 -0.31
N THR A 143 -19.42 -12.67 -1.01
CA THR A 143 -18.85 -12.59 -2.36
C THR A 143 -17.44 -12.02 -2.29
N LEU A 144 -16.41 -12.80 -2.63
CA LEU A 144 -15.02 -12.36 -2.71
C LEU A 144 -14.68 -11.95 -4.14
N SER A 145 -14.20 -10.73 -4.36
CA SER A 145 -13.85 -10.20 -5.68
C SER A 145 -12.47 -9.57 -5.73
N VAL A 146 -11.88 -9.56 -6.93
CA VAL A 146 -10.60 -8.92 -7.26
C VAL A 146 -10.79 -7.96 -8.44
N GLY A 147 -11.68 -6.99 -8.26
CA GLY A 147 -12.03 -6.00 -9.28
C GLY A 147 -13.21 -6.36 -10.19
N GLN A 148 -13.65 -7.63 -10.26
CA GLN A 148 -14.92 -7.97 -10.93
C GLN A 148 -16.12 -7.41 -10.17
N LEU A 149 -17.22 -7.13 -10.88
CA LEU A 149 -18.44 -6.57 -10.29
C LEU A 149 -18.27 -5.19 -9.60
N THR A 150 -17.13 -4.53 -9.77
CA THR A 150 -16.85 -3.20 -9.19
C THR A 150 -17.35 -2.05 -10.06
N THR A 151 -17.65 -2.30 -11.34
CA THR A 151 -18.16 -1.33 -12.32
C THR A 151 -19.35 -1.90 -13.10
N GLY A 152 -20.30 -1.06 -13.51
CA GLY A 152 -21.35 -1.43 -14.48
C GLY A 152 -22.43 -2.43 -14.02
N VAL A 153 -22.36 -2.98 -12.80
CA VAL A 153 -23.34 -3.96 -12.28
C VAL A 153 -23.95 -3.53 -10.95
N SER A 154 -25.16 -4.01 -10.66
CA SER A 154 -25.84 -3.77 -9.38
C SER A 154 -26.48 -5.06 -8.84
N VAL A 155 -26.17 -5.34 -7.58
CA VAL A 155 -26.73 -6.41 -6.75
C VAL A 155 -27.35 -5.70 -5.54
N ARG A 156 -28.68 -5.70 -5.43
CA ARG A 156 -29.40 -4.84 -4.47
C ARG A 156 -29.35 -5.42 -3.06
N GLU A 157 -29.18 -6.74 -2.99
CA GLU A 157 -29.19 -7.56 -1.80
C GLU A 157 -27.98 -7.34 -0.90
N TRP A 158 -26.84 -6.87 -1.44
CA TRP A 158 -25.62 -6.65 -0.67
C TRP A 158 -25.78 -5.58 0.40
N THR A 159 -25.80 -5.94 1.67
CA THR A 159 -25.95 -5.03 2.81
C THR A 159 -24.64 -4.45 3.31
N GLY A 160 -23.50 -5.10 3.04
CA GLY A 160 -22.18 -4.63 3.47
C GLY A 160 -21.07 -4.82 2.42
N VAL A 161 -20.09 -3.92 2.43
CA VAL A 161 -18.84 -4.03 1.67
C VAL A 161 -17.66 -4.09 2.62
N LEU A 162 -16.76 -5.07 2.45
CA LEU A 162 -15.48 -5.14 3.14
C LEU A 162 -14.36 -4.78 2.17
N ILE A 163 -13.59 -3.74 2.49
CA ILE A 163 -12.47 -3.29 1.68
C ILE A 163 -11.19 -3.91 2.24
N LEU A 164 -10.68 -4.92 1.54
CA LEU A 164 -9.53 -5.74 1.94
C LEU A 164 -8.35 -5.56 0.97
N SER A 165 -8.18 -4.35 0.42
CA SER A 165 -7.13 -4.04 -0.55
C SER A 165 -6.68 -2.58 -0.54
N ASN A 166 -5.42 -2.40 -0.95
CA ASN A 166 -4.70 -1.22 -1.44
C ASN A 166 -5.44 -0.34 -2.47
N MET A 167 -6.62 0.23 -2.20
CA MET A 167 -7.27 1.11 -3.18
C MET A 167 -6.66 2.51 -3.16
N LYS A 168 -5.90 2.84 -4.22
CA LYS A 168 -5.18 4.13 -4.35
C LYS A 168 -6.03 5.29 -4.86
N SER A 169 -7.13 5.03 -5.56
CA SER A 169 -7.97 6.08 -6.14
C SER A 169 -9.24 6.28 -5.30
N PRO A 170 -9.52 7.51 -4.80
CA PRO A 170 -10.78 7.83 -4.12
C PRO A 170 -12.01 7.47 -4.95
N ALA A 171 -11.94 7.64 -6.28
CA ALA A 171 -13.03 7.29 -7.19
C ALA A 171 -13.29 5.78 -7.22
N GLN A 172 -12.24 4.96 -7.34
CA GLN A 172 -12.39 3.49 -7.31
C GLN A 172 -12.89 3.02 -5.94
N TYR A 173 -12.38 3.61 -4.87
CA TYR A 173 -12.81 3.35 -3.51
C TYR A 173 -14.31 3.52 -3.37
N MET A 174 -14.84 4.68 -3.78
CA MET A 174 -16.26 5.00 -3.64
C MET A 174 -17.13 4.19 -4.60
N GLN A 175 -16.65 3.90 -5.82
CA GLN A 175 -17.35 3.01 -6.74
C GLN A 175 -17.54 1.61 -6.17
N ALA A 176 -16.58 1.08 -5.41
CA ALA A 176 -16.70 -0.19 -4.72
C ALA A 176 -17.59 -0.06 -3.47
N ALA A 177 -17.34 0.96 -2.65
CA ALA A 177 -18.02 1.17 -1.38
C ALA A 177 -19.53 1.39 -1.54
N PHE A 178 -19.95 2.17 -2.54
CA PHE A 178 -21.35 2.49 -2.79
C PHE A 178 -22.15 1.35 -3.47
N ARG A 179 -21.54 0.19 -3.74
CA ARG A 179 -22.27 -0.98 -4.29
C ARG A 179 -23.39 -1.45 -3.36
N ALA A 180 -23.15 -1.38 -2.05
CA ALA A 180 -24.18 -1.70 -1.06
C ALA A 180 -25.26 -0.61 -0.93
N GLN A 181 -25.17 0.56 -1.57
CA GLN A 181 -26.21 1.59 -1.43
C GLN A 181 -27.43 1.39 -2.33
N THR A 182 -27.43 0.37 -3.19
CA THR A 182 -28.58 0.14 -4.07
C THR A 182 -29.85 -0.18 -3.24
N PRO A 183 -30.96 0.56 -3.41
CA PRO A 183 -32.19 0.31 -2.67
C PRO A 183 -32.74 -1.10 -2.93
N TYR A 184 -33.20 -1.76 -1.86
CA TYR A 184 -33.74 -3.10 -1.92
C TYR A 184 -34.96 -3.27 -1.02
N LEU A 185 -36.00 -3.91 -1.56
CA LEU A 185 -37.21 -4.29 -0.85
C LEU A 185 -37.26 -5.82 -0.83
N TYR A 186 -37.36 -6.41 0.36
CA TYR A 186 -37.42 -7.85 0.53
C TYR A 186 -38.60 -8.25 1.40
N LYS A 187 -39.01 -9.51 1.28
CA LYS A 187 -40.06 -10.07 2.11
C LYS A 187 -39.41 -10.75 3.33
N GLY A 188 -39.77 -10.30 4.53
CA GLY A 188 -39.27 -10.86 5.78
C GLY A 188 -39.83 -12.25 6.06
N SER A 189 -39.26 -12.93 7.05
CA SER A 189 -39.76 -14.21 7.58
C SER A 189 -41.16 -14.09 8.20
N ASP A 190 -41.55 -12.87 8.58
CA ASP A 190 -42.88 -12.45 9.04
C ASP A 190 -43.90 -12.26 7.91
N GLY A 191 -43.46 -12.37 6.64
CA GLY A 191 -44.29 -12.18 5.47
C GLY A 191 -44.54 -10.72 5.08
N GLN A 192 -43.96 -9.74 5.79
CA GLN A 192 -44.08 -8.31 5.49
C GLN A 192 -42.98 -7.85 4.53
N PHE A 193 -43.22 -6.73 3.84
CA PHE A 193 -42.20 -6.10 3.00
C PHE A 193 -41.34 -5.16 3.85
N HIS A 194 -40.05 -5.47 3.91
CA HIS A 194 -39.03 -4.68 4.57
C HIS A 194 -38.19 -3.97 3.53
N ARG A 195 -37.79 -2.73 3.83
CA ARG A 195 -36.84 -1.99 3.01
C ARG A 195 -35.49 -2.02 3.69
N LYS A 196 -34.45 -2.17 2.90
CA LYS A 196 -33.08 -1.96 3.38
C LYS A 196 -32.93 -0.53 3.92
N GLU A 197 -32.61 -0.42 5.20
CA GLU A 197 -32.43 0.87 5.89
C GLU A 197 -30.97 1.32 5.85
N ASN A 198 -30.05 0.38 6.11
CA ASN A 198 -28.62 0.66 6.23
C ASN A 198 -27.80 -0.05 5.14
N ALA A 199 -26.68 0.57 4.77
CA ALA A 199 -25.62 -0.02 3.97
C ALA A 199 -24.29 0.19 4.67
N TYR A 200 -23.55 -0.89 4.87
CA TYR A 200 -22.33 -0.88 5.66
C TYR A 200 -21.09 -0.91 4.77
N ILE A 201 -20.08 -0.15 5.14
CA ILE A 201 -18.75 -0.19 4.54
C ILE A 201 -17.79 -0.38 5.68
N PHE A 202 -16.99 -1.43 5.61
CA PHE A 202 -16.00 -1.79 6.61
C PHE A 202 -14.63 -1.73 5.94
N ASP A 203 -13.77 -0.88 6.49
CA ASP A 203 -12.38 -0.76 6.07
C ASP A 203 -11.46 -1.01 7.27
N PHE A 204 -10.29 -1.58 6.99
CA PHE A 204 -9.32 -2.03 7.97
C PHE A 204 -8.01 -1.24 7.90
N ASP A 205 -8.00 -0.15 7.13
CA ASP A 205 -6.92 0.83 7.03
C ASP A 205 -7.51 2.24 7.29
N PRO A 206 -7.52 2.69 8.56
CA PRO A 206 -8.15 3.95 8.94
C PRO A 206 -7.42 5.16 8.35
N ALA A 207 -6.09 5.11 8.27
CA ALA A 207 -5.32 6.20 7.68
C ALA A 207 -5.74 6.43 6.22
N ARG A 208 -5.76 5.38 5.40
CA ARG A 208 -6.19 5.48 4.00
C ARG A 208 -7.66 5.86 3.87
N THR A 209 -8.53 5.24 4.67
CA THR A 209 -9.99 5.49 4.60
C THR A 209 -10.31 6.95 4.80
N LEU A 210 -9.76 7.53 5.86
CA LEU A 210 -10.00 8.92 6.23
C LEU A 210 -9.26 9.90 5.29
N THR A 211 -8.09 9.52 4.76
CA THR A 211 -7.40 10.30 3.71
C THR A 211 -8.26 10.37 2.43
N ASN A 212 -8.75 9.22 1.93
CA ASN A 212 -9.63 9.16 0.77
C ASN A 212 -10.94 9.95 0.99
N TYR A 213 -11.42 9.97 2.24
CA TYR A 213 -12.60 10.74 2.63
C TYR A 213 -12.34 12.24 2.57
N GLU A 214 -11.21 12.71 3.11
CA GLU A 214 -10.78 14.10 3.04
C GLU A 214 -10.56 14.55 1.60
N GLU A 215 -9.85 13.75 0.80
CA GLU A 215 -9.61 14.02 -0.62
C GLU A 215 -10.91 14.11 -1.41
N MET A 216 -11.91 13.26 -1.10
CA MET A 216 -13.22 13.36 -1.72
C MET A 216 -13.94 14.64 -1.31
N ALA A 217 -13.99 14.96 -0.02
CA ALA A 217 -14.65 16.16 0.48
C ALA A 217 -14.10 17.42 -0.19
N ASN A 218 -12.77 17.49 -0.35
CA ASN A 218 -12.09 18.65 -0.92
C ASN A 218 -11.97 18.62 -2.45
N GLY A 219 -12.02 17.45 -3.08
CA GLY A 219 -12.01 17.31 -4.55
C GLY A 219 -13.35 17.60 -5.21
N LEU A 220 -14.46 17.56 -4.45
CA LEU A 220 -15.80 17.86 -4.94
C LEU A 220 -16.12 19.36 -5.05
N SER A 221 -15.30 20.23 -4.46
CA SER A 221 -15.53 21.68 -4.41
C SER A 221 -14.54 22.44 -5.29
N ALA A 222 -15.04 23.35 -6.13
CA ALA A 222 -14.23 24.12 -7.07
C ALA A 222 -13.17 25.01 -6.38
N ASP A 223 -13.42 25.40 -5.13
CA ASP A 223 -12.54 26.30 -4.36
C ASP A 223 -11.34 25.55 -3.73
N THR A 224 -11.42 24.22 -3.61
CA THR A 224 -10.37 23.36 -3.03
C THR A 224 -9.80 22.32 -4.02
N ALA A 225 -10.42 22.14 -5.19
CA ALA A 225 -10.05 21.13 -6.19
C ALA A 225 -8.65 21.28 -6.80
N SER A 226 -8.02 22.45 -6.68
CA SER A 226 -6.63 22.71 -7.13
C SER A 226 -5.63 22.82 -5.97
N GLY A 227 -5.94 22.22 -4.81
CA GLY A 227 -5.11 22.30 -3.60
C GLY A 227 -5.27 23.62 -2.81
N GLY A 228 -6.12 24.54 -3.27
CA GLY A 228 -6.51 25.76 -2.55
C GLY A 228 -7.38 25.50 -1.31
N GLY A 229 -7.63 26.56 -0.54
CA GLY A 229 -8.47 26.56 0.67
C GLY A 229 -7.69 26.43 1.98
N ASP A 230 -8.03 27.30 2.94
CA ASP A 230 -7.47 27.23 4.30
C ASP A 230 -7.99 26.01 5.07
N ALA A 231 -7.35 25.73 6.22
CA ALA A 231 -7.68 24.58 7.05
C ALA A 231 -9.16 24.57 7.50
N ASP A 232 -9.77 25.74 7.69
CA ASP A 232 -11.17 25.88 8.10
C ASP A 232 -12.14 25.49 6.97
N THR A 233 -11.83 25.90 5.73
CA THR A 233 -12.61 25.55 4.54
C THR A 233 -12.58 24.04 4.31
N ARG A 234 -11.39 23.43 4.40
CA ARG A 234 -11.25 21.97 4.26
C ARG A 234 -12.01 21.21 5.33
N LYS A 235 -11.93 21.65 6.59
CA LYS A 235 -12.70 21.08 7.71
C LYS A 235 -14.21 21.17 7.47
N GLN A 236 -14.67 22.26 6.87
CA GLN A 236 -16.09 22.46 6.58
C GLN A 236 -16.60 21.48 5.52
N HIS A 237 -15.86 21.25 4.44
CA HIS A 237 -16.24 20.25 3.43
C HIS A 237 -16.34 18.83 4.02
N VAL A 238 -15.37 18.46 4.87
CA VAL A 238 -15.41 17.16 5.58
C VAL A 238 -16.65 17.06 6.46
N ARG A 239 -17.00 18.13 7.18
CA ARG A 239 -18.21 18.19 8.02
C ARG A 239 -19.49 18.02 7.21
N GLU A 240 -19.58 18.63 6.03
CA GLU A 240 -20.75 18.50 5.15
C GLU A 240 -20.93 17.07 4.66
N LEU A 241 -19.83 16.41 4.30
CA LEU A 241 -19.86 15.01 3.87
C LEU A 241 -20.25 14.07 5.01
N LEU A 242 -19.80 14.33 6.25
CA LEU A 242 -20.14 13.54 7.44
C LEU A 242 -21.65 13.51 7.71
N ASN A 243 -22.40 14.57 7.36
CA ASN A 243 -23.86 14.59 7.50
C ASN A 243 -24.56 13.55 6.59
N PHE A 244 -23.96 13.19 5.46
CA PHE A 244 -24.52 12.19 4.53
C PHE A 244 -23.89 10.82 4.72
N PHE A 245 -22.63 10.80 5.14
CA PHE A 245 -21.84 9.58 5.21
C PHE A 245 -21.03 9.55 6.51
N PRO A 246 -21.68 9.19 7.64
CA PRO A 246 -21.03 9.17 8.95
C PRO A 246 -19.94 8.10 8.99
N VAL A 247 -18.82 8.43 9.63
CA VAL A 247 -17.68 7.53 9.82
C VAL A 247 -17.57 7.19 11.30
N ILE A 248 -17.53 5.90 11.59
CA ILE A 248 -17.35 5.37 12.93
C ILE A 248 -15.96 4.72 12.96
N GLY A 249 -15.08 5.23 13.80
CA GLY A 249 -13.70 4.76 13.93
C GLY A 249 -13.42 4.22 15.33
N GLU A 250 -12.39 3.40 15.42
CA GLU A 250 -11.84 2.92 16.69
C GLU A 250 -10.96 3.99 17.33
N ASP A 251 -11.19 4.32 18.60
CA ASP A 251 -10.37 5.24 19.37
C ASP A 251 -9.08 4.58 19.91
N GLU A 252 -8.41 5.19 20.90
CA GLU A 252 -7.19 4.64 21.49
C GLU A 252 -7.45 3.46 22.45
N ASP A 253 -8.67 3.35 22.98
CA ASP A 253 -9.09 2.33 23.93
C ASP A 253 -9.80 1.14 23.24
N GLY A 254 -9.90 1.18 21.91
CA GLY A 254 -10.59 0.16 21.12
C GLY A 254 -12.11 0.35 21.05
N GLU A 255 -12.62 1.51 21.47
CA GLU A 255 -14.03 1.83 21.44
C GLU A 255 -14.45 2.44 20.09
N MET A 256 -15.64 2.10 19.59
CA MET A 256 -16.14 2.60 18.32
C MET A 256 -16.89 3.90 18.58
N MET A 257 -16.40 5.00 18.01
CA MET A 257 -17.01 6.33 18.14
C MET A 257 -17.29 6.95 16.77
N GLU A 258 -18.35 7.75 16.69
CA GLU A 258 -18.60 8.58 15.51
C GLU A 258 -17.55 9.70 15.45
N LEU A 259 -16.90 9.84 14.29
CA LEU A 259 -15.80 10.77 14.09
C LEU A 259 -16.31 12.13 13.62
N ASP A 260 -15.74 13.19 14.19
CA ASP A 260 -15.93 14.54 13.68
C ASP A 260 -14.90 14.92 12.60
N ALA A 261 -15.10 16.08 11.96
CA ALA A 261 -14.21 16.54 10.89
C ALA A 261 -12.76 16.76 11.33
N GLU A 262 -12.52 17.12 12.60
CA GLU A 262 -11.17 17.28 13.14
C GLU A 262 -10.49 15.93 13.29
N GLN A 263 -11.20 14.95 13.84
CA GLN A 263 -10.71 13.60 14.01
C GLN A 263 -10.43 12.93 12.66
N VAL A 264 -11.27 13.14 11.64
CA VAL A 264 -11.03 12.64 10.27
C VAL A 264 -9.69 13.12 9.70
N MET A 265 -9.29 14.37 9.99
CA MET A 265 -8.01 14.92 9.52
C MET A 265 -6.82 14.54 10.42
N LEU A 266 -7.01 14.44 11.74
CA LEU A 266 -5.92 14.19 12.70
C LEU A 266 -5.55 12.71 12.86
N ILE A 267 -6.54 11.79 12.85
CA ILE A 267 -6.31 10.36 13.06
C ILE A 267 -5.32 9.78 12.04
N PRO A 268 -5.44 10.05 10.72
CA PRO A 268 -4.50 9.54 9.73
C PRO A 268 -3.07 9.98 9.98
N ARG A 269 -2.88 11.27 10.30
CA ARG A 269 -1.57 11.84 10.62
C ARG A 269 -0.95 11.14 11.82
N LYS A 270 -1.73 10.95 12.89
CA LYS A 270 -1.28 10.25 14.10
C LYS A 270 -0.93 8.79 13.84
N ILE A 271 -1.72 8.08 13.02
CA ILE A 271 -1.41 6.69 12.65
C ILE A 271 -0.10 6.62 11.85
N ARG A 272 0.05 7.49 10.84
CA ARG A 272 1.27 7.54 10.02
C ARG A 272 2.50 7.87 10.86
N SER A 273 2.43 8.88 11.75
CA SER A 273 3.56 9.26 12.59
C SER A 273 3.94 8.19 13.62
N GLN A 274 2.95 7.51 14.21
CA GLN A 274 3.19 6.38 15.09
C GLN A 274 3.85 5.21 14.35
N GLU A 275 3.44 4.92 13.11
CA GLU A 275 4.05 3.87 12.29
C GLU A 275 5.49 4.21 11.89
N VAL A 276 5.75 5.48 11.53
CA VAL A 276 7.11 5.98 11.28
C VAL A 276 7.98 5.75 12.51
N VAL A 277 7.52 6.10 13.72
CA VAL A 277 8.29 5.85 14.95
C VAL A 277 8.47 4.34 15.22
N ARG A 278 7.40 3.55 15.10
CA ARG A 278 7.43 2.07 15.32
C ARG A 278 8.41 1.37 14.38
N SER A 279 8.52 1.83 13.13
CA SER A 279 9.44 1.31 12.12
C SER A 279 10.85 1.93 12.17
N GLY A 280 11.16 2.73 13.20
CA GLY A 280 12.46 3.41 13.31
C GLY A 280 12.74 4.41 12.19
N PHE A 281 11.70 5.12 11.74
CA PHE A 281 11.67 6.09 10.65
C PHE A 281 11.86 5.50 9.25
N MET A 282 11.79 4.18 9.08
CA MET A 282 11.95 3.51 7.77
C MET A 282 10.63 3.31 7.02
N SER A 283 9.50 3.74 7.57
CA SER A 283 8.20 3.66 6.89
C SER A 283 8.12 4.56 5.65
N ASN A 284 7.45 4.06 4.60
CA ASN A 284 7.19 4.82 3.38
C ASN A 284 6.35 6.08 3.61
N PHE A 285 5.61 6.17 4.74
CA PHE A 285 4.84 7.37 5.09
C PHE A 285 5.70 8.61 5.33
N LEU A 286 7.01 8.43 5.57
CA LEU A 286 7.93 9.55 5.74
C LEU A 286 8.26 10.25 4.41
N PHE A 287 8.03 9.58 3.27
CA PHE A 287 8.34 10.10 1.95
C PHE A 287 7.08 10.63 1.29
N ALA A 288 7.13 11.86 0.77
CA ALA A 288 6.00 12.50 0.11
C ALA A 288 5.85 11.97 -1.33
N ASN A 289 6.51 12.62 -2.29
CA ASN A 289 6.43 12.28 -3.70
C ASN A 289 7.78 11.87 -4.27
N ILE A 290 8.01 10.57 -4.32
CA ILE A 290 9.24 10.02 -4.90
C ILE A 290 9.26 10.21 -6.43
N SER A 291 8.11 10.45 -7.08
CA SER A 291 8.06 10.73 -8.52
C SER A 291 8.80 12.03 -8.89
N SER A 292 9.03 12.94 -7.94
CA SER A 292 9.88 14.12 -8.15
C SER A 292 11.29 13.77 -8.64
N ILE A 293 11.77 12.53 -8.39
CA ILE A 293 13.06 12.06 -8.91
C ILE A 293 13.15 12.13 -10.44
N TYR A 294 12.03 11.96 -11.14
CA TYR A 294 11.98 11.98 -12.61
C TYR A 294 12.13 13.39 -13.19
N GLY A 295 11.96 14.43 -12.36
CA GLY A 295 12.28 15.82 -12.68
C GLY A 295 13.65 16.28 -12.17
N CYS A 296 14.43 15.39 -11.55
CA CYS A 296 15.76 15.72 -11.01
C CYS A 296 16.88 15.35 -11.99
N SER A 297 18.01 16.03 -11.85
CA SER A 297 19.22 15.73 -12.62
C SER A 297 19.97 14.49 -12.11
N ALA A 298 20.94 14.02 -12.90
CA ALA A 298 21.82 12.90 -12.54
C ALA A 298 22.62 13.14 -11.25
N GLY A 299 22.99 14.39 -10.95
CA GLY A 299 23.66 14.75 -9.69
C GLY A 299 22.82 14.42 -8.45
N ILE A 300 21.49 14.57 -8.51
CA ILE A 300 20.60 14.19 -7.39
C ILE A 300 20.53 12.67 -7.22
N ILE A 301 20.54 11.92 -8.32
CA ILE A 301 20.60 10.46 -8.28
C ILE A 301 21.91 9.99 -7.63
N ASN A 302 23.02 10.66 -7.92
CA ASN A 302 24.30 10.39 -7.28
C ASN A 302 24.27 10.68 -5.77
N ILE A 303 23.61 11.75 -5.32
CA ILE A 303 23.41 12.03 -3.89
C ILE A 303 22.60 10.91 -3.23
N ILE A 304 21.49 10.48 -3.83
CA ILE A 304 20.65 9.39 -3.28
C ILE A 304 21.45 8.09 -3.19
N ASN A 305 22.26 7.78 -4.19
CA ASN A 305 23.13 6.59 -4.22
C ASN A 305 24.28 6.64 -3.20
N GLN A 306 24.56 7.78 -2.55
CA GLN A 306 25.52 7.86 -1.44
C GLN A 306 24.93 7.34 -0.13
N PHE A 307 23.60 7.31 0.02
CA PHE A 307 22.98 6.67 1.17
C PHE A 307 23.20 5.17 1.12
N ASP A 308 23.51 4.57 2.27
CA ASP A 308 23.50 3.13 2.38
C ASP A 308 22.08 2.60 2.10
N ALA A 309 21.88 1.76 1.10
CA ALA A 309 20.60 1.07 0.90
C ALA A 309 20.29 0.15 2.10
N VAL A 310 19.02 -0.08 2.46
CA VAL A 310 18.67 -0.97 3.58
C VAL A 310 18.78 -2.45 3.15
N SER A 311 18.22 -2.81 1.99
CA SER A 311 18.23 -4.18 1.47
C SER A 311 19.63 -4.64 0.99
N ALA A 312 19.94 -5.93 1.14
CA ALA A 312 21.22 -6.53 0.72
C ALA A 312 21.22 -7.04 -0.75
N SER A 313 20.22 -6.65 -1.57
CA SER A 313 20.07 -7.21 -2.91
C SER A 313 21.10 -6.64 -3.91
N LYS A 314 21.53 -7.48 -4.86
CA LYS A 314 22.74 -7.28 -5.68
C LYS A 314 22.69 -6.16 -6.74
N ASN A 315 21.58 -5.44 -6.92
CA ASN A 315 21.44 -4.32 -7.86
C ASN A 315 20.92 -3.06 -7.14
N GLY A 316 21.59 -2.68 -6.06
CA GLY A 316 21.12 -1.69 -5.10
C GLY A 316 21.46 -0.23 -5.40
N MET A 317 21.76 0.16 -6.65
CA MET A 317 21.91 1.58 -7.02
C MET A 317 20.73 2.01 -7.88
N VAL A 318 20.28 3.25 -7.70
CA VAL A 318 19.34 3.91 -8.61
C VAL A 318 20.07 4.17 -9.92
N ASP A 319 19.57 3.58 -10.99
CA ASP A 319 20.12 3.73 -12.33
C ASP A 319 19.68 5.06 -12.96
N ALA A 320 20.64 5.92 -13.30
CA ALA A 320 20.37 7.23 -13.88
C ALA A 320 19.73 7.13 -15.27
N GLU A 321 20.12 6.16 -16.09
CA GLU A 321 19.52 5.93 -17.41
C GLU A 321 18.04 5.56 -17.27
N SER A 322 17.71 4.74 -16.26
CA SER A 322 16.32 4.39 -15.96
C SER A 322 15.47 5.58 -15.52
N VAL A 323 16.02 6.53 -14.78
CA VAL A 323 15.31 7.77 -14.38
C VAL A 323 15.12 8.68 -15.60
N GLU A 324 16.15 8.83 -16.43
CA GLU A 324 16.11 9.66 -17.64
C GLU A 324 15.08 9.13 -18.64
N GLU A 325 15.03 7.82 -18.89
CA GLU A 325 13.99 7.19 -19.72
C GLU A 325 12.56 7.48 -19.22
N LEU A 326 12.38 7.61 -17.90
CA LEU A 326 11.08 7.82 -17.26
C LEU A 326 10.70 9.31 -17.17
N SER A 327 11.65 10.24 -17.23
CA SER A 327 11.45 11.69 -17.09
C SER A 327 10.42 12.28 -18.07
N GLY A 328 10.34 11.74 -19.29
CA GLY A 328 9.41 12.20 -20.33
C GLY A 328 8.03 11.54 -20.30
N VAL A 329 7.85 10.49 -19.52
CA VAL A 329 6.62 9.64 -19.51
C VAL A 329 5.97 9.55 -18.14
N VAL A 330 6.59 10.12 -17.10
CA VAL A 330 6.04 10.24 -15.75
C VAL A 330 5.84 11.72 -15.45
N ASP A 331 4.62 12.13 -15.08
CA ASP A 331 4.35 13.50 -14.66
C ASP A 331 4.70 13.75 -13.18
N GLU A 332 4.58 15.01 -12.75
CA GLU A 332 4.86 15.43 -11.37
C GLU A 332 4.03 14.66 -10.34
N ASP A 333 2.78 14.30 -10.65
CA ASP A 333 1.88 13.52 -9.79
C ASP A 333 2.21 12.01 -9.80
N GLY A 334 3.16 11.59 -10.65
CA GLY A 334 3.51 10.20 -10.85
C GLY A 334 2.53 9.43 -11.73
N ASN A 335 1.69 10.08 -12.52
CA ASN A 335 0.94 9.36 -13.55
C ASN A 335 1.86 9.04 -14.73
N THR A 336 1.66 7.86 -15.30
CA THR A 336 2.46 7.33 -16.40
C THR A 336 1.68 7.45 -17.69
N ARG A 337 2.34 7.92 -18.75
CA ARG A 337 1.75 7.98 -20.09
C ARG A 337 2.80 7.61 -21.15
N PRO A 338 2.52 6.62 -22.02
CA PRO A 338 3.41 6.25 -23.11
C PRO A 338 3.61 7.39 -24.10
N ASP A 339 4.84 7.56 -24.56
CA ASP A 339 5.13 8.40 -25.71
C ASP A 339 4.60 7.75 -26.99
N GLN A 340 3.87 8.53 -27.78
CA GLN A 340 3.26 8.07 -29.03
C GLN A 340 4.30 7.69 -30.09
N ALA A 341 5.51 8.24 -30.05
CA ALA A 341 6.58 7.78 -30.93
C ALA A 341 7.02 6.34 -30.56
N MET A 342 7.25 6.10 -29.28
CA MET A 342 7.61 4.77 -28.76
C MET A 342 6.51 3.73 -29.01
N VAL A 343 5.23 4.09 -28.82
CA VAL A 343 4.10 3.19 -29.14
C VAL A 343 4.12 2.75 -30.61
N LYS A 344 4.44 3.66 -31.54
CA LYS A 344 4.55 3.31 -32.97
C LYS A 344 5.73 2.40 -33.26
N GLU A 345 6.85 2.58 -32.57
CA GLU A 345 8.01 1.68 -32.69
C GLU A 345 7.69 0.27 -32.19
N VAL A 346 7.05 0.16 -31.02
CA VAL A 346 6.57 -1.12 -30.46
C VAL A 346 5.55 -1.78 -31.39
N GLN A 347 4.61 -1.00 -31.94
CA GLN A 347 3.63 -1.49 -32.91
C GLN A 347 4.31 -2.03 -34.17
N ALA A 348 5.27 -1.30 -34.72
CA ALA A 348 6.01 -1.71 -35.92
C ALA A 348 6.87 -2.95 -35.67
N ALA A 349 7.51 -3.06 -34.51
CA ALA A 349 8.33 -4.21 -34.12
C ALA A 349 7.50 -5.48 -33.92
N LEU A 350 6.38 -5.38 -33.20
CA LEU A 350 5.55 -6.53 -32.87
C LEU A 350 4.67 -7.00 -34.02
N PHE A 351 4.10 -6.06 -34.80
CA PHE A 351 3.05 -6.38 -35.77
C PHE A 351 3.52 -6.28 -37.21
N GLY A 352 4.51 -5.43 -37.50
CA GLY A 352 5.21 -5.32 -38.78
C GLY A 352 4.30 -5.29 -40.02
N PRO A 353 4.87 -5.42 -41.23
CA PRO A 353 4.07 -5.53 -42.45
C PRO A 353 3.41 -6.91 -42.65
N LYS A 354 3.82 -7.92 -41.87
CA LYS A 354 3.35 -9.31 -42.03
C LYS A 354 1.95 -9.55 -41.48
N ILE A 355 1.52 -8.80 -40.45
CA ILE A 355 0.15 -8.96 -39.92
C ILE A 355 -0.90 -8.35 -40.84
N TYR A 356 -0.62 -7.19 -41.46
CA TYR A 356 -1.63 -6.44 -42.22
C TYR A 356 -2.00 -7.10 -43.57
N GLY A 357 -1.27 -8.13 -44.02
CA GLY A 357 -1.63 -8.89 -45.22
C GLY A 357 -2.61 -10.01 -44.92
N ASP A 358 -2.11 -11.11 -44.35
CA ASP A 358 -2.85 -12.36 -44.23
C ASP A 358 -3.98 -12.27 -43.16
N LYS A 359 -3.77 -11.50 -42.08
CA LYS A 359 -4.77 -11.37 -41.00
C LYS A 359 -5.90 -10.41 -41.34
N GLU A 360 -5.69 -9.44 -42.23
CA GLU A 360 -6.79 -8.60 -42.74
C GLU A 360 -7.82 -9.47 -43.48
N ALA A 361 -7.35 -10.41 -44.31
CA ALA A 361 -8.21 -11.35 -45.01
C ALA A 361 -8.91 -12.33 -44.05
N GLU A 362 -8.16 -12.94 -43.11
CA GLU A 362 -8.75 -13.83 -42.09
C GLU A 362 -9.83 -13.14 -41.25
N LEU A 363 -9.61 -11.88 -40.85
CA LEU A 363 -10.55 -11.11 -40.04
C LEU A 363 -11.79 -10.68 -40.85
N GLY A 364 -11.61 -10.34 -42.14
CA GLY A 364 -12.70 -10.08 -43.06
C GLY A 364 -13.60 -11.32 -43.25
N ASP A 365 -12.99 -12.48 -43.50
CA ASP A 365 -13.71 -13.75 -43.61
C ASP A 365 -14.43 -14.10 -42.29
N LEU A 366 -13.80 -13.83 -41.14
CA LEU A 366 -14.41 -14.06 -39.84
C LEU A 366 -15.63 -13.15 -39.61
N ILE A 367 -15.57 -11.87 -40.00
CA ILE A 367 -16.71 -10.94 -39.91
C ILE A 367 -17.86 -11.44 -40.79
N ALA A 368 -17.58 -11.86 -42.02
CA ALA A 368 -18.58 -12.44 -42.90
C ALA A 368 -19.26 -13.69 -42.28
N HIS A 369 -18.47 -14.63 -41.75
CA HIS A 369 -18.98 -15.81 -41.05
C HIS A 369 -19.75 -15.47 -39.75
N SER A 370 -19.37 -14.41 -39.07
CA SER A 370 -20.03 -13.95 -37.84
C SER A 370 -21.40 -13.34 -38.14
N ILE A 371 -21.53 -12.63 -39.25
CA ILE A 371 -22.79 -12.08 -39.75
C ILE A 371 -23.72 -13.21 -40.21
N GLU A 372 -23.20 -14.22 -40.89
CA GLU A 372 -23.97 -15.43 -41.24
C GLU A 372 -24.52 -16.12 -39.99
N LYS A 373 -23.68 -16.36 -38.96
CA LYS A 373 -24.13 -16.95 -37.69
C LYS A 373 -25.13 -16.06 -36.93
N TYR A 374 -25.00 -14.75 -37.05
CA TYR A 374 -25.94 -13.76 -36.50
C TYR A 374 -27.32 -13.84 -37.20
N SER A 375 -27.34 -14.15 -38.51
CA SER A 375 -28.56 -14.26 -39.31
C SER A 375 -29.40 -15.53 -39.00
N GLU A 376 -28.77 -16.59 -38.47
CA GLU A 376 -29.43 -17.88 -38.22
C GLU A 376 -30.02 -18.07 -36.81
N LYS A 377 -29.57 -17.30 -35.80
CA LYS A 377 -29.95 -17.51 -34.40
C LYS A 377 -31.22 -16.75 -34.01
N LYS A 378 -32.22 -17.48 -33.50
CA LYS A 378 -33.35 -16.89 -32.76
C LYS A 378 -32.85 -16.34 -31.42
N GLU A 379 -33.23 -15.11 -31.08
CA GLU A 379 -32.98 -14.45 -29.78
C GLU A 379 -33.14 -15.45 -28.62
N LYS A 380 -32.01 -15.87 -28.05
CA LYS A 380 -31.95 -16.52 -26.74
C LYS A 380 -30.79 -15.93 -25.97
N GLN A 381 -31.07 -15.63 -24.71
CA GLN A 381 -30.16 -15.05 -23.69
C GLN A 381 -29.88 -13.55 -23.79
N GLY A 382 -30.84 -12.70 -23.40
CA GLY A 382 -30.61 -11.40 -22.73
C GLY A 382 -29.85 -10.27 -23.43
N LYS A 383 -29.05 -10.55 -24.47
CA LYS A 383 -28.26 -9.63 -25.28
C LYS A 383 -28.81 -9.61 -26.70
N SER A 384 -28.73 -8.45 -27.36
CA SER A 384 -29.14 -8.35 -28.76
C SER A 384 -28.19 -9.14 -29.66
N ALA A 385 -28.67 -9.58 -30.82
CA ALA A 385 -27.84 -10.36 -31.74
C ALA A 385 -26.66 -9.51 -32.30
N GLU A 386 -26.81 -8.17 -32.33
CA GLU A 386 -25.77 -7.20 -32.65
C GLU A 386 -24.67 -7.13 -31.59
N GLU A 387 -25.06 -7.15 -30.31
CA GLU A 387 -24.11 -7.22 -29.19
C GLU A 387 -23.31 -8.51 -29.23
N GLN A 388 -23.92 -9.63 -29.64
CA GLN A 388 -23.23 -10.90 -29.83
C GLN A 388 -22.20 -10.85 -30.98
N LEU A 389 -22.53 -10.17 -32.08
CA LEU A 389 -21.60 -9.94 -33.18
C LEU A 389 -20.38 -9.12 -32.71
N ILE A 390 -20.62 -8.00 -32.01
CA ILE A 390 -19.57 -7.13 -31.47
C ILE A 390 -18.69 -7.91 -30.48
N ASP A 391 -19.29 -8.66 -29.55
CA ASP A 391 -18.57 -9.48 -28.57
C ASP A 391 -17.70 -10.54 -29.27
N HIS A 392 -18.23 -11.21 -30.31
CA HIS A 392 -17.49 -12.24 -31.03
C HIS A 392 -16.30 -11.67 -31.80
N VAL A 393 -16.52 -10.61 -32.59
CA VAL A 393 -15.42 -9.95 -33.33
C VAL A 393 -14.37 -9.41 -32.37
N SER A 394 -14.78 -8.74 -31.28
CA SER A 394 -13.85 -8.20 -30.28
C SER A 394 -13.00 -9.29 -29.63
N SER A 395 -13.61 -10.42 -29.26
CA SER A 395 -12.89 -11.52 -28.61
C SER A 395 -11.88 -12.20 -29.54
N GLN A 396 -12.26 -12.43 -30.81
CA GLN A 396 -11.39 -13.05 -31.80
C GLN A 396 -10.25 -12.12 -32.24
N LEU A 397 -10.53 -10.83 -32.39
CA LEU A 397 -9.49 -9.83 -32.66
C LEU A 397 -8.49 -9.79 -31.50
N THR A 398 -8.99 -9.69 -30.27
CA THR A 398 -8.14 -9.65 -29.08
C THR A 398 -7.27 -10.90 -28.96
N SER A 399 -7.85 -12.10 -29.11
CA SER A 399 -7.09 -13.34 -29.01
C SER A 399 -6.05 -13.47 -30.11
N SER A 400 -6.38 -13.09 -31.35
CA SER A 400 -5.47 -13.13 -32.50
C SER A 400 -4.30 -12.16 -32.36
N LEU A 401 -4.57 -10.93 -31.90
CA LEU A 401 -3.53 -9.93 -31.68
C LEU A 401 -2.62 -10.32 -30.52
N LEU A 402 -3.19 -10.82 -29.40
CA LEU A 402 -2.42 -11.31 -28.26
C LEU A 402 -1.56 -12.52 -28.64
N SER A 403 -2.09 -13.50 -29.37
CA SER A 403 -1.30 -14.67 -29.78
C SER A 403 -0.13 -14.25 -30.67
N TYR A 404 -0.38 -13.34 -31.62
CA TYR A 404 0.66 -12.84 -32.51
C TYR A 404 1.75 -12.09 -31.74
N ALA A 405 1.36 -11.18 -30.85
CA ALA A 405 2.29 -10.43 -29.99
C ALA A 405 3.14 -11.37 -29.13
N ASN A 406 2.54 -12.42 -28.55
CA ASN A 406 3.24 -13.38 -27.72
C ASN A 406 4.22 -14.27 -28.52
N GLU A 407 3.91 -14.57 -29.78
CA GLU A 407 4.81 -15.34 -30.66
C GLU A 407 6.02 -14.51 -31.13
N HIS A 408 5.86 -13.19 -31.21
CA HIS A 408 6.86 -12.27 -31.76
C HIS A 408 7.55 -11.41 -30.69
N SER A 409 7.20 -11.56 -29.41
CA SER A 409 7.92 -10.94 -28.30
C SER A 409 9.29 -11.59 -28.13
N GLU A 410 10.36 -10.79 -28.08
CA GLU A 410 11.71 -11.30 -27.88
C GLU A 410 11.92 -11.85 -26.47
N THR A 411 11.22 -11.30 -25.47
CA THR A 411 11.32 -11.73 -24.07
C THR A 411 9.97 -11.96 -23.41
N THR A 412 9.95 -12.82 -22.39
CA THR A 412 8.75 -13.03 -21.56
C THR A 412 8.37 -11.81 -20.72
N ALA A 413 9.27 -10.82 -20.58
CA ALA A 413 9.00 -9.57 -19.87
C ALA A 413 8.06 -8.64 -20.66
N ASP A 414 8.00 -8.80 -21.98
CA ASP A 414 7.17 -8.01 -22.89
C ASP A 414 5.72 -8.53 -22.95
N LEU A 415 5.48 -9.72 -22.39
CA LEU A 415 4.15 -10.32 -22.37
C LEU A 415 3.24 -9.56 -21.40
N LEU A 416 2.03 -9.22 -21.87
CA LEU A 416 1.03 -8.59 -21.01
C LEU A 416 0.63 -9.53 -19.87
N THR A 417 0.60 -8.97 -18.66
CA THR A 417 -0.03 -9.62 -17.51
C THR A 417 -1.52 -9.84 -17.76
N LYS A 418 -2.13 -10.84 -17.12
CA LYS A 418 -3.59 -11.10 -17.25
C LYS A 418 -4.44 -9.84 -17.02
N ARG A 419 -4.05 -8.99 -16.06
CA ARG A 419 -4.72 -7.72 -15.79
C ARG A 419 -4.68 -6.80 -17.01
N ASN A 420 -3.52 -6.63 -17.62
CA ASN A 420 -3.36 -5.73 -18.77
C ASN A 420 -3.91 -6.33 -20.07
N GLN A 421 -3.94 -7.65 -20.21
CA GLN A 421 -4.70 -8.32 -21.28
C GLN A 421 -6.20 -7.95 -21.22
N ASN A 422 -6.78 -7.89 -20.01
CA ASN A 422 -8.17 -7.47 -19.82
C ASN A 422 -8.38 -5.97 -20.10
N VAL A 423 -7.41 -5.12 -19.75
CA VAL A 423 -7.47 -3.69 -20.10
C VAL A 423 -7.46 -3.52 -21.63
N ALA A 424 -6.56 -4.22 -22.32
CA ALA A 424 -6.49 -4.21 -23.78
C ALA A 424 -7.80 -4.74 -24.40
N SER A 425 -8.36 -5.84 -23.90
CA SER A 425 -9.61 -6.42 -24.43
C SER A 425 -10.80 -5.47 -24.30
N VAL A 426 -10.91 -4.75 -23.18
CA VAL A 426 -11.95 -3.73 -22.97
C VAL A 426 -11.77 -2.56 -23.92
N ARG A 427 -10.54 -2.07 -24.12
CA ARG A 427 -10.25 -0.97 -25.06
C ARG A 427 -10.52 -1.38 -26.52
N ILE A 428 -10.11 -2.58 -26.93
CA ILE A 428 -10.39 -3.14 -28.26
C ILE A 428 -11.91 -3.26 -28.45
N LYS A 429 -12.64 -3.80 -27.47
CA LYS A 429 -14.10 -3.91 -27.54
C LYS A 429 -14.77 -2.54 -27.69
N LYS A 430 -14.26 -1.52 -26.99
CA LYS A 430 -14.74 -0.14 -27.13
C LYS A 430 -14.55 0.36 -28.57
N GLU A 431 -13.37 0.15 -29.15
CA GLU A 431 -13.08 0.53 -30.54
C GLU A 431 -13.97 -0.22 -31.54
N VAL A 432 -14.15 -1.55 -31.38
CA VAL A 432 -15.06 -2.35 -32.22
C VAL A 432 -16.48 -1.78 -32.14
N ASN A 433 -16.95 -1.44 -30.94
CA ASN A 433 -18.27 -0.86 -30.75
C ASN A 433 -18.39 0.55 -31.36
N GLU A 434 -17.36 1.38 -31.30
CA GLU A 434 -17.34 2.70 -31.95
C GLU A 434 -17.36 2.57 -33.48
N GLN A 435 -16.63 1.61 -34.04
CA GLN A 435 -16.58 1.39 -35.49
C GLN A 435 -17.84 0.72 -36.05
N PHE A 436 -18.37 -0.28 -35.34
CA PHE A 436 -19.42 -1.19 -35.84
C PHE A 436 -20.80 -0.89 -35.24
N GLY A 437 -20.86 -0.40 -34.00
CA GLY A 437 -22.10 -0.33 -33.21
C GLY A 437 -23.24 0.44 -33.89
N ALA A 438 -22.93 1.59 -34.51
CA ALA A 438 -23.93 2.37 -35.23
C ALA A 438 -24.50 1.62 -36.46
N HIS A 439 -23.65 0.91 -37.20
CA HIS A 439 -24.05 0.13 -38.38
C HIS A 439 -24.85 -1.10 -37.99
N CYS A 440 -24.43 -1.83 -36.96
CA CYS A 440 -25.16 -2.97 -36.42
C CYS A 440 -26.53 -2.54 -35.88
N TYR A 441 -26.59 -1.42 -35.15
CA TYR A 441 -27.85 -0.89 -34.64
C TYR A 441 -28.81 -0.47 -35.76
N GLN A 442 -28.30 0.20 -36.79
CA GLN A 442 -29.08 0.60 -37.95
C GLN A 442 -29.64 -0.63 -38.70
N ALA A 443 -28.82 -1.65 -38.95
CA ALA A 443 -29.26 -2.91 -39.55
C ALA A 443 -30.36 -3.59 -38.70
N SER A 444 -30.23 -3.57 -37.36
CA SER A 444 -31.24 -4.08 -36.45
C SER A 444 -32.60 -3.38 -36.61
N ILE A 445 -32.60 -2.05 -36.70
CA ILE A 445 -33.83 -1.26 -36.89
C ILE A 445 -34.49 -1.61 -38.21
N GLU A 446 -33.72 -1.66 -39.30
CA GLU A 446 -34.24 -1.96 -40.64
C GLU A 446 -34.86 -3.37 -40.70
N LYS A 447 -34.20 -4.36 -40.08
CA LYS A 447 -34.75 -5.72 -39.96
C LYS A 447 -36.04 -5.76 -39.15
N LYS A 448 -36.11 -5.06 -38.01
CA LYS A 448 -37.33 -4.96 -37.19
C LYS A 448 -38.48 -4.29 -37.94
N GLN A 449 -38.20 -3.27 -38.75
CA GLN A 449 -39.20 -2.64 -39.61
C GLN A 449 -39.74 -3.63 -40.66
N ILE A 450 -38.87 -4.45 -41.26
CA ILE A 450 -39.29 -5.51 -42.19
C ILE A 450 -40.18 -6.54 -41.48
N ASP A 451 -39.84 -6.94 -40.26
CA ASP A 451 -40.64 -7.88 -39.48
C ASP A 451 -42.03 -7.32 -39.12
N LEU A 452 -42.10 -6.07 -38.67
CA LEU A 452 -43.36 -5.37 -38.40
C LEU A 452 -44.22 -5.26 -39.67
N GLN A 453 -43.60 -4.89 -40.79
CA GLN A 453 -44.28 -4.79 -42.08
C GLN A 453 -44.78 -6.17 -42.54
N CYS A 454 -43.98 -7.22 -42.39
CA CYS A 454 -44.37 -8.59 -42.72
C CYS A 454 -45.53 -9.08 -41.85
N GLN A 455 -45.52 -8.78 -40.54
CA GLN A 455 -46.62 -9.13 -39.64
C GLN A 455 -47.93 -8.43 -40.04
N HIS A 456 -47.85 -7.14 -40.37
CA HIS A 456 -49.00 -6.37 -40.86
C HIS A 456 -49.52 -6.94 -42.19
N ASP A 457 -48.64 -7.17 -43.16
CA ASP A 457 -49.01 -7.65 -44.50
C ASP A 457 -49.53 -9.11 -44.50
N CYS A 458 -49.19 -9.89 -43.47
CA CYS A 458 -49.70 -11.25 -43.25
C CYS A 458 -51.11 -11.30 -42.64
N GLN A 459 -51.67 -10.19 -42.14
CA GLN A 459 -53.01 -10.16 -41.56
C GLN A 459 -54.08 -10.41 -42.64
N GLY A 460 -54.99 -11.36 -42.38
CA GLY A 460 -56.09 -11.70 -43.30
C GLY A 460 -55.68 -12.48 -44.56
N LYS A 461 -54.44 -12.97 -44.65
CA LYS A 461 -53.90 -13.74 -45.80
C LYS A 461 -54.00 -15.25 -45.56
N THR A 462 -53.98 -16.02 -46.65
CA THR A 462 -53.95 -17.49 -46.57
C THR A 462 -52.57 -18.01 -46.17
N THR A 463 -52.47 -19.24 -45.66
CA THR A 463 -51.21 -19.87 -45.22
C THR A 463 -50.13 -19.88 -46.32
N GLN A 464 -50.55 -19.99 -47.58
CA GLN A 464 -49.63 -19.97 -48.72
C GLN A 464 -49.12 -18.56 -49.04
N GLN A 465 -49.98 -17.55 -48.97
CA GLN A 465 -49.58 -16.14 -49.13
C GLN A 465 -48.70 -15.65 -47.99
N GLN A 466 -48.95 -16.10 -46.76
CA GLN A 466 -48.08 -15.80 -45.61
C GLN A 466 -46.67 -16.38 -45.81
N ARG A 467 -46.54 -17.61 -46.33
CA ARG A 467 -45.23 -18.20 -46.66
C ARG A 467 -44.47 -17.39 -47.70
N GLU A 468 -45.14 -16.93 -48.76
CA GLU A 468 -44.50 -16.10 -49.79
C GLU A 468 -44.07 -14.73 -49.24
N LEU A 469 -44.85 -14.13 -48.35
CA LEU A 469 -44.50 -12.87 -47.68
C LEU A 469 -43.31 -13.03 -46.73
N HIS A 470 -43.28 -14.12 -45.96
CA HIS A 470 -42.13 -14.47 -45.12
C HIS A 470 -40.86 -14.70 -45.94
N GLN A 471 -40.93 -15.40 -47.07
CA GLN A 471 -39.78 -15.57 -47.97
C GLN A 471 -39.27 -14.23 -48.52
N LYS A 472 -40.16 -13.31 -48.91
CA LYS A 472 -39.77 -11.96 -49.36
C LYS A 472 -39.18 -11.11 -48.25
N ALA A 473 -39.69 -11.23 -47.01
CA ALA A 473 -39.14 -10.54 -45.86
C ALA A 473 -37.71 -11.04 -45.57
N GLU A 474 -37.49 -12.35 -45.66
CA GLU A 474 -36.17 -12.94 -45.41
C GLU A 474 -35.15 -12.55 -46.47
N GLU A 475 -35.53 -12.50 -47.75
CA GLU A 475 -34.65 -12.01 -48.82
C GLU A 475 -34.23 -10.56 -48.59
N LYS A 476 -35.16 -9.69 -48.15
CA LYS A 476 -34.84 -8.30 -47.81
C LYS A 476 -33.88 -8.19 -46.63
N LYS A 477 -34.02 -9.05 -45.62
CA LYS A 477 -33.07 -9.10 -44.49
C LYS A 477 -31.69 -9.55 -44.93
N ARG A 478 -31.60 -10.51 -45.86
CA ARG A 478 -30.33 -10.99 -46.42
C ARG A 478 -29.57 -9.89 -47.14
N VAL A 479 -30.28 -9.03 -47.88
CA VAL A 479 -29.67 -7.85 -48.52
C VAL A 479 -29.10 -6.86 -47.50
N ILE A 480 -29.76 -6.69 -46.35
CA ILE A 480 -29.23 -5.86 -45.24
C ILE A 480 -27.96 -6.50 -44.66
N ASP A 481 -27.93 -7.82 -44.51
CA ASP A 481 -26.77 -8.55 -44.01
C ASP A 481 -25.57 -8.50 -44.97
N GLU A 482 -25.80 -8.65 -46.28
CA GLU A 482 -24.77 -8.50 -47.31
C GLU A 482 -24.18 -7.08 -47.27
N LYS A 483 -25.03 -6.05 -47.21
CA LYS A 483 -24.58 -4.65 -47.11
C LYS A 483 -23.84 -4.34 -45.82
N LEU A 484 -24.29 -4.89 -44.69
CA LEU A 484 -23.61 -4.76 -43.41
C LEU A 484 -22.22 -5.41 -43.48
N SER A 485 -22.13 -6.62 -44.05
CA SER A 485 -20.87 -7.34 -44.24
C SER A 485 -19.85 -6.55 -45.05
N GLU A 486 -20.27 -5.98 -46.19
CA GLU A 486 -19.42 -5.11 -47.00
C GLU A 486 -18.93 -3.90 -46.18
N THR A 487 -19.85 -3.21 -45.49
CA THR A 487 -19.53 -2.01 -44.71
C THR A 487 -18.56 -2.30 -43.56
N LEU A 488 -18.74 -3.44 -42.86
CA LEU A 488 -17.84 -3.83 -41.77
C LEU A 488 -16.48 -4.32 -42.31
N SER A 489 -16.47 -5.01 -43.46
CA SER A 489 -15.24 -5.48 -44.11
C SER A 489 -14.35 -4.32 -44.56
N GLU A 490 -14.93 -3.22 -45.06
CA GLU A 490 -14.19 -2.00 -45.40
C GLU A 490 -13.49 -1.36 -44.18
N LYS A 491 -14.04 -1.58 -42.98
CA LYS A 491 -13.49 -1.05 -41.72
C LYS A 491 -12.46 -1.96 -41.04
N VAL A 492 -12.26 -3.18 -41.53
CA VAL A 492 -11.34 -4.18 -40.95
C VAL A 492 -9.93 -3.64 -40.81
N LYS A 493 -9.43 -2.97 -41.84
CA LYS A 493 -8.07 -2.41 -41.85
C LYS A 493 -7.87 -1.40 -40.71
N ASN A 494 -8.82 -0.47 -40.56
CA ASN A 494 -8.77 0.54 -39.51
C ASN A 494 -8.86 -0.14 -38.12
N LEU A 495 -9.73 -1.13 -37.98
CA LEU A 495 -9.88 -1.88 -36.74
C LEU A 495 -8.61 -2.65 -36.36
N LEU A 496 -7.93 -3.27 -37.33
CA LEU A 496 -6.66 -3.96 -37.11
C LEU A 496 -5.57 -2.96 -36.69
N GLU A 497 -5.46 -1.83 -37.37
CA GLU A 497 -4.51 -0.75 -37.06
C GLU A 497 -4.73 -0.18 -35.66
N LYS A 498 -5.99 0.11 -35.29
CA LYS A 498 -6.34 0.58 -33.94
C LYS A 498 -6.14 -0.50 -32.89
N GLY A 499 -6.44 -1.76 -33.21
CA GLY A 499 -6.24 -2.90 -32.32
C GLY A 499 -4.76 -3.13 -32.00
N THR A 500 -3.89 -3.07 -33.00
CA THR A 500 -2.43 -3.19 -32.81
C THR A 500 -1.85 -1.99 -32.06
N GLU A 501 -2.35 -0.77 -32.32
CA GLU A 501 -2.00 0.45 -31.58
C GLU A 501 -2.38 0.35 -30.09
N ILE A 502 -3.62 -0.07 -29.78
CA ILE A 502 -4.09 -0.28 -28.39
C ILE A 502 -3.22 -1.32 -27.67
N LEU A 503 -2.85 -2.39 -28.36
CA LEU A 503 -2.05 -3.46 -27.77
C LEU A 503 -0.61 -3.00 -27.51
N ALA A 504 0.01 -2.31 -28.47
CA ALA A 504 1.34 -1.71 -28.31
C ALA A 504 1.39 -0.67 -27.18
N ASP A 505 0.39 0.22 -27.12
CA ASP A 505 0.24 1.21 -26.05
C ASP A 505 0.11 0.55 -24.67
N THR A 506 -0.66 -0.54 -24.58
CA THR A 506 -0.83 -1.28 -23.32
C THR A 506 0.45 -2.01 -22.88
N ILE A 507 1.25 -2.51 -23.84
CA ILE A 507 2.56 -3.14 -23.58
C ILE A 507 3.54 -2.08 -23.06
N GLU A 508 3.62 -0.94 -23.73
CA GLU A 508 4.53 0.14 -23.33
C GLU A 508 4.14 0.73 -21.97
N GLN A 509 2.84 0.93 -21.72
CA GLN A 509 2.34 1.32 -20.40
C GLN A 509 2.78 0.33 -19.30
N GLN A 510 2.67 -0.97 -19.55
CA GLN A 510 3.11 -2.00 -18.59
C GLN A 510 4.62 -1.92 -18.33
N ARG A 511 5.43 -1.70 -19.38
CA ARG A 511 6.88 -1.58 -19.28
C ARG A 511 7.25 -0.38 -18.40
N ILE A 512 6.64 0.78 -18.67
CA ILE A 512 6.82 2.02 -17.91
C ILE A 512 6.41 1.81 -16.44
N ASP A 513 5.22 1.27 -16.18
CA ASP A 513 4.72 1.05 -14.82
C ASP A 513 5.62 0.11 -14.01
N LYS A 514 6.14 -0.94 -14.65
CA LYS A 514 7.07 -1.88 -14.03
C LYS A 514 8.40 -1.21 -13.70
N LYS A 515 9.02 -0.55 -14.68
CA LYS A 515 10.32 0.13 -14.52
C LYS A 515 10.22 1.24 -13.46
N LYS A 516 9.15 2.04 -13.50
CA LYS A 516 8.82 3.03 -12.47
C LYS A 516 8.70 2.40 -11.08
N GLY A 517 8.02 1.26 -10.97
CA GLY A 517 7.89 0.53 -9.71
C GLY A 517 9.24 0.11 -9.12
N GLU A 518 10.12 -0.44 -9.97
CA GLU A 518 11.47 -0.87 -9.60
C GLU A 518 12.35 0.33 -9.19
N THR A 519 12.40 1.38 -10.00
CA THR A 519 13.17 2.61 -9.70
C THR A 519 12.70 3.29 -8.42
N ASN A 520 11.38 3.43 -8.22
CA ASN A 520 10.83 4.02 -7.00
C ASN A 520 11.21 3.22 -5.75
N GLU A 521 11.26 1.89 -5.83
CA GLU A 521 11.66 1.08 -4.69
C GLU A 521 13.16 1.21 -4.41
N GLN A 522 14.01 1.29 -5.45
CA GLN A 522 15.43 1.60 -5.28
C GLN A 522 15.63 2.95 -4.59
N VAL A 523 14.94 4.00 -5.03
CA VAL A 523 15.01 5.33 -4.39
C VAL A 523 14.55 5.26 -2.94
N ARG A 524 13.41 4.59 -2.65
CA ARG A 524 12.94 4.38 -1.28
C ARG A 524 13.96 3.66 -0.42
N ASP A 525 14.63 2.64 -0.93
CA ASP A 525 15.59 1.85 -0.15
C ASP A 525 16.77 2.72 0.33
N HIS A 526 17.24 3.65 -0.52
CA HIS A 526 18.27 4.63 -0.16
C HIS A 526 17.75 5.71 0.81
N LEU A 527 16.54 6.24 0.58
CA LEU A 527 15.95 7.22 1.49
C LEU A 527 15.64 6.62 2.88
N ARG A 528 15.26 5.34 2.96
CA ARG A 528 15.18 4.59 4.22
C ARG A 528 16.57 4.46 4.85
N GLY A 529 17.60 4.31 4.02
CA GLY A 529 18.99 4.37 4.38
C GLY A 529 19.34 5.59 5.23
N PHE A 530 19.03 6.78 4.73
CA PHE A 530 19.12 8.03 5.49
C PHE A 530 18.21 8.01 6.72
N SER A 531 16.93 7.65 6.53
CA SER A 531 15.90 7.80 7.55
C SER A 531 16.15 6.94 8.79
N ARG A 532 16.85 5.80 8.64
CA ARG A 532 17.29 4.95 9.75
C ARG A 532 18.17 5.69 10.76
N THR A 533 18.84 6.77 10.34
CA THR A 533 19.77 7.55 11.17
C THR A 533 19.05 8.59 12.01
N ILE A 534 17.82 8.98 11.60
CA ILE A 534 17.03 10.03 12.25
C ILE A 534 16.86 9.77 13.74
N PRO A 535 16.47 8.57 14.22
CA PRO A 535 16.30 8.34 15.66
C PRO A 535 17.58 8.59 16.47
N SER A 536 18.76 8.25 15.93
CA SER A 536 20.05 8.50 16.57
C SER A 536 20.33 10.01 16.70
N PHE A 537 20.05 10.79 15.66
CA PHE A 537 20.14 12.25 15.73
C PHE A 537 19.13 12.86 16.71
N LEU A 538 17.89 12.34 16.74
CA LEU A 538 16.89 12.77 17.71
C LEU A 538 17.32 12.47 19.14
N MET A 539 17.93 11.31 19.37
CA MET A 539 18.52 10.97 20.66
C MET A 539 19.64 11.93 21.05
N GLY A 540 20.60 12.21 20.16
CA GLY A 540 21.77 13.04 20.49
C GLY A 540 21.50 14.56 20.52
N TYR A 541 20.68 15.06 19.61
CA TYR A 541 20.53 16.49 19.31
C TYR A 541 19.10 17.01 19.36
N GLY A 542 18.10 16.14 19.15
CA GLY A 542 16.69 16.55 19.03
C GLY A 542 16.01 16.94 20.35
N ASP A 543 14.93 17.70 20.21
CA ASP A 543 14.01 18.16 21.26
C ASP A 543 12.58 18.34 20.72
N ASP A 544 11.66 18.87 21.53
CA ASP A 544 10.25 19.06 21.16
C ASP A 544 10.04 20.13 20.05
N ASP A 545 11.03 20.99 19.80
CA ASP A 545 11.02 22.03 18.75
C ASP A 545 11.70 21.56 17.44
N THR A 546 12.19 20.33 17.42
CA THR A 546 12.85 19.75 16.25
C THR A 546 11.83 19.47 15.15
N THR A 547 12.15 19.92 13.95
CA THR A 547 11.35 19.82 12.72
C THR A 547 12.26 19.49 11.55
N LEU A 548 11.69 19.09 10.41
CA LEU A 548 12.45 18.83 9.17
C LEU A 548 13.32 20.04 8.76
N GLN A 549 12.84 21.25 9.03
CA GLN A 549 13.52 22.51 8.67
C GLN A 549 14.76 22.82 9.53
N ASN A 550 14.81 22.33 10.77
CA ASN A 550 15.91 22.61 11.71
C ASN A 550 16.64 21.35 12.22
N PHE A 551 16.29 20.18 11.69
CA PHE A 551 16.77 18.87 12.11
C PHE A 551 18.31 18.79 12.16
N ASP A 552 18.97 19.32 11.14
CA ASP A 552 20.42 19.31 10.97
C ASP A 552 21.12 20.50 11.64
N SER A 553 20.37 21.53 12.06
CA SER A 553 20.93 22.81 12.53
C SER A 553 21.80 22.69 13.78
N ARG A 554 21.54 21.69 14.64
CA ARG A 554 22.28 21.44 15.89
C ARG A 554 23.35 20.37 15.77
N VAL A 555 23.45 19.71 14.62
CA VAL A 555 24.38 18.62 14.35
C VAL A 555 25.64 19.21 13.72
N PRO A 556 26.87 18.91 14.17
CA PRO A 556 28.08 19.33 13.47
C PRO A 556 28.17 18.72 12.05
N ASP A 557 28.76 19.44 11.10
CA ASP A 557 28.82 19.01 9.69
C ASP A 557 29.56 17.68 9.51
N GLU A 558 30.69 17.51 10.21
CA GLU A 558 31.48 16.28 10.21
C GLU A 558 30.68 15.08 10.74
N VAL A 559 29.88 15.29 11.80
CA VAL A 559 29.02 14.26 12.38
C VAL A 559 27.88 13.90 11.44
N PHE A 560 27.28 14.91 10.79
CA PHE A 560 26.20 14.68 9.83
C PHE A 560 26.71 13.84 8.65
N LEU A 561 27.86 14.20 8.08
CA LEU A 561 28.50 13.49 6.98
C LEU A 561 28.91 12.06 7.37
N GLU A 562 29.52 11.86 8.55
CA GLU A 562 29.94 10.52 9.01
C GLU A 562 28.77 9.55 9.13
N VAL A 563 27.61 10.05 9.58
CA VAL A 563 26.45 9.21 9.90
C VAL A 563 25.52 9.03 8.69
N THR A 564 25.36 10.06 7.85
CA THR A 564 24.41 10.04 6.73
C THR A 564 25.07 9.79 5.37
N SER A 565 26.39 9.86 5.28
CA SER A 565 27.18 9.80 4.04
C SER A 565 26.98 10.97 3.08
N VAL A 566 26.20 12.00 3.44
CA VAL A 566 25.97 13.21 2.63
C VAL A 566 26.20 14.48 3.44
N THR A 567 26.48 15.60 2.78
CA THR A 567 26.60 16.91 3.43
C THR A 567 25.21 17.50 3.74
N LYS A 568 25.18 18.53 4.58
CA LYS A 568 23.92 19.24 4.88
C LYS A 568 23.36 19.96 3.66
N GLU A 569 24.22 20.52 2.80
CA GLU A 569 23.81 21.18 1.57
C GLU A 569 23.14 20.17 0.62
N GLN A 570 23.72 18.97 0.48
CA GLN A 570 23.11 17.89 -0.28
C GLN A 570 21.77 17.45 0.31
N PHE A 571 21.67 17.35 1.64
CA PHE A 571 20.40 17.08 2.32
C PHE A 571 19.36 18.19 2.06
N HIS A 572 19.75 19.47 2.09
CA HIS A 572 18.85 20.59 1.78
C HIS A 572 18.37 20.56 0.33
N LEU A 573 19.19 20.12 -0.62
CA LEU A 573 18.74 19.91 -2.01
C LEU A 573 17.65 18.85 -2.11
N LEU A 574 17.72 17.77 -1.31
CA LEU A 574 16.66 16.76 -1.23
C LEU A 574 15.42 17.25 -0.46
N ARG A 575 15.60 18.10 0.55
CA ARG A 575 14.50 18.64 1.35
C ARG A 575 13.71 19.72 0.60
N ASP A 576 14.41 20.72 0.08
CA ASP A 576 13.83 21.98 -0.41
C ASP A 576 13.88 22.12 -1.93
N GLY A 577 14.77 21.39 -2.60
CA GLY A 577 15.02 21.56 -4.02
C GLY A 577 15.87 22.80 -4.33
N GLY A 578 16.02 23.11 -5.61
CA GLY A 578 16.76 24.27 -6.10
C GLY A 578 17.86 23.95 -7.10
N ASP A 579 18.46 25.01 -7.63
CA ASP A 579 19.56 24.92 -8.60
C ASP A 579 20.90 24.78 -7.87
N PHE A 580 21.78 23.94 -8.39
CA PHE A 580 23.13 23.74 -7.87
C PHE A 580 24.13 23.50 -9.00
N VAL A 581 25.41 23.71 -8.72
CA VAL A 581 26.48 23.38 -9.66
C VAL A 581 27.00 22.01 -9.28
N ASN A 582 26.93 21.06 -10.19
CA ASN A 582 27.51 19.73 -9.98
C ASN A 582 29.04 19.86 -9.95
N GLU A 583 29.65 19.44 -8.84
CA GLU A 583 31.10 19.58 -8.64
C GLU A 583 31.93 18.68 -9.58
N GLU A 584 31.35 17.58 -10.07
CA GLU A 584 32.01 16.65 -10.98
C GLU A 584 31.95 17.13 -12.44
N THR A 585 30.80 17.64 -12.89
CA THR A 585 30.58 18.05 -14.29
C THR A 585 30.79 19.56 -14.51
N GLY A 586 30.66 20.37 -13.47
CA GLY A 586 30.65 21.83 -13.53
C GLY A 586 29.38 22.43 -14.13
N GLU A 587 28.36 21.61 -14.40
CA GLU A 587 27.10 22.04 -15.01
C GLU A 587 26.08 22.52 -13.97
N LEU A 588 25.21 23.46 -14.39
CA LEU A 588 24.08 23.89 -13.58
C LEU A 588 22.98 22.83 -13.68
N GLU A 589 22.64 22.25 -12.55
CA GLU A 589 21.67 21.18 -12.39
C GLU A 589 20.53 21.61 -11.44
N HIS A 590 19.40 20.90 -11.50
CA HIS A 590 18.19 21.25 -10.76
C HIS A 590 17.69 20.06 -9.92
N SER A 591 17.30 20.35 -8.67
CA SER A 591 16.55 19.45 -7.78
C SER A 591 15.11 19.92 -7.64
N ALA A 592 14.15 19.01 -7.86
CA ALA A 592 12.74 19.25 -7.55
C ALA A 592 12.46 19.26 -6.03
N GLY A 593 13.34 18.65 -5.22
CA GLY A 593 13.22 18.62 -3.76
C GLY A 593 12.00 17.86 -3.23
N HIS A 594 11.66 18.13 -1.96
CA HIS A 594 10.47 17.64 -1.27
C HIS A 594 10.31 16.11 -1.23
N PHE A 595 11.44 15.40 -1.07
CA PHE A 595 11.43 13.93 -0.93
C PHE A 595 10.82 13.45 0.39
N PHE A 596 10.74 14.32 1.41
CA PHE A 596 10.19 14.02 2.73
C PHE A 596 8.84 14.71 2.94
N ASP A 597 7.89 13.98 3.54
CA ASP A 597 6.63 14.56 4.00
C ASP A 597 6.88 15.35 5.30
N GLU A 598 6.95 16.68 5.18
CA GLU A 598 7.27 17.57 6.31
C GLU A 598 6.28 17.40 7.47
N VAL A 599 4.99 17.24 7.18
CA VAL A 599 3.95 17.13 8.20
C VAL A 599 4.12 15.83 8.97
N VAL A 600 4.26 14.72 8.26
CA VAL A 600 4.48 13.41 8.88
C VAL A 600 5.82 13.37 9.60
N PHE A 601 6.89 13.95 9.05
CA PHE A 601 8.20 14.03 9.70
C PHE A 601 8.09 14.76 11.05
N ASN A 602 7.53 15.97 11.05
CA ASN A 602 7.41 16.80 12.25
C ASN A 602 6.52 16.15 13.32
N ASP A 603 5.41 15.53 12.92
CA ASP A 603 4.55 14.78 13.84
C ASP A 603 5.28 13.55 14.40
N SER A 604 6.09 12.86 13.57
CA SER A 604 6.88 11.69 13.99
C SER A 604 7.97 12.05 14.99
N VAL A 605 8.65 13.20 14.81
CA VAL A 605 9.62 13.70 15.78
C VAL A 605 8.96 13.96 17.13
N LYS A 606 7.79 14.61 17.16
CA LYS A 606 7.05 14.85 18.40
C LYS A 606 6.63 13.56 19.08
N GLU A 607 6.12 12.58 18.31
CA GLU A 607 5.77 11.27 18.85
C GLU A 607 6.99 10.53 19.41
N PHE A 608 8.15 10.61 18.73
CA PHE A 608 9.41 10.04 19.24
C PHE A 608 9.86 10.70 20.55
N MET A 609 9.78 12.03 20.65
CA MET A 609 10.15 12.74 21.89
C MET A 609 9.22 12.42 23.06
N LYS A 610 7.91 12.28 22.81
CA LYS A 610 6.94 11.79 23.81
C LYS A 610 7.26 10.37 24.24
N LEU A 611 7.57 9.49 23.27
CA LEU A 611 7.93 8.10 23.53
C LEU A 611 9.19 8.01 24.40
N ARG A 612 10.22 8.79 24.07
CA ARG A 612 11.46 8.88 24.85
C ARG A 612 11.18 9.29 26.30
N ARG A 613 10.37 10.34 26.52
CA ARG A 613 9.98 10.79 27.88
C ARG A 613 9.20 9.71 28.64
N ARG A 614 8.27 9.04 27.96
CA ARG A 614 7.49 7.94 28.55
C ARG A 614 8.36 6.75 28.97
N LEU A 615 9.45 6.50 28.25
CA LEU A 615 10.39 5.39 28.49
C LEU A 615 11.67 5.82 29.23
N ALA A 616 11.73 7.04 29.76
CA ALA A 616 12.92 7.61 30.40
C ALA A 616 13.31 6.87 31.68
N ASN A 617 12.34 6.54 32.54
CA ASN A 617 12.60 5.90 33.82
C ASN A 617 12.88 4.39 33.66
N TYR A 618 14.13 4.06 33.42
CA TYR A 618 14.57 2.67 33.21
C TYR A 618 14.79 1.87 34.52
N PHE A 619 14.73 2.52 35.68
CA PHE A 619 14.96 1.87 36.98
C PHE A 619 13.84 0.93 37.40
N GLU A 620 12.62 1.17 36.91
CA GLU A 620 11.44 0.38 37.27
C GLU A 620 11.57 -1.07 36.77
N ALA A 621 11.23 -2.02 37.64
CA ALA A 621 11.33 -3.45 37.35
C ALA A 621 10.31 -3.92 36.28
N THR A 622 9.27 -3.12 36.01
CA THR A 622 8.15 -3.42 35.10
C THR A 622 8.35 -2.91 33.66
N SER A 623 9.45 -2.22 33.35
CA SER A 623 9.67 -1.70 31.99
C SER A 623 10.32 -2.73 31.07
N ASP A 624 9.48 -3.48 30.34
CA ASP A 624 9.91 -4.39 29.28
C ASP A 624 10.21 -3.68 27.95
N GLU A 625 9.71 -2.45 27.78
CA GLU A 625 9.92 -1.60 26.60
C GLU A 625 11.10 -0.64 26.79
N ASP A 626 11.79 -0.28 25.70
CA ASP A 626 12.99 0.56 25.69
C ASP A 626 13.01 1.46 24.45
N ILE A 627 13.54 2.69 24.57
CA ILE A 627 13.61 3.62 23.43
C ILE A 627 14.51 3.06 22.31
N PHE A 628 15.54 2.28 22.62
CA PHE A 628 16.40 1.66 21.61
C PHE A 628 15.71 0.57 20.79
N ASN A 629 14.54 0.06 21.22
CA ASN A 629 13.72 -0.83 20.39
C ASN A 629 13.18 -0.10 19.14
N TYR A 630 13.17 1.24 19.16
CA TYR A 630 12.69 2.10 18.07
C TYR A 630 13.84 2.76 17.29
N ILE A 631 15.09 2.34 17.55
CA ILE A 631 16.28 2.85 16.88
C ILE A 631 16.89 1.71 16.06
N PRO A 632 16.83 1.78 14.71
CA PRO A 632 17.36 0.72 13.87
C PRO A 632 18.87 0.51 14.08
N PRO A 633 19.37 -0.74 13.92
CA PRO A 633 20.79 -0.99 13.87
C PRO A 633 21.44 -0.17 12.75
N GLN A 634 22.54 0.51 13.08
CA GLN A 634 23.31 1.28 12.11
C GLN A 634 24.35 0.39 11.42
N LYS A 635 24.67 0.67 10.14
CA LYS A 635 25.71 -0.08 9.39
C LYS A 635 27.14 0.34 9.70
N THR A 636 27.32 1.45 10.41
CA THR A 636 28.60 2.00 10.82
C THR A 636 29.03 1.49 12.21
N ASN A 637 30.03 2.11 12.85
CA ASN A 637 30.52 1.75 14.18
C ASN A 637 29.47 1.86 15.31
N GLN A 638 28.26 2.35 15.00
CA GLN A 638 27.13 2.56 15.91
C GLN A 638 26.22 1.32 16.12
N ILE A 639 26.74 0.10 15.92
CA ILE A 639 26.00 -1.13 16.30
C ILE A 639 25.91 -1.20 17.83
N PHE A 640 24.71 -1.09 18.38
CA PHE A 640 24.44 -1.18 19.82
C PHE A 640 24.35 -2.62 20.30
N THR A 641 24.83 -2.88 21.51
CA THR A 641 24.73 -4.21 22.15
C THR A 641 23.28 -4.45 22.58
N PRO A 642 22.59 -5.50 22.07
CA PRO A 642 21.18 -5.71 22.41
C PRO A 642 20.94 -5.87 23.91
N LYS A 643 19.82 -5.35 24.41
CA LYS A 643 19.47 -5.33 25.85
C LYS A 643 19.53 -6.71 26.52
N LYS A 644 19.10 -7.76 25.80
CA LYS A 644 19.18 -9.14 26.29
C LYS A 644 20.63 -9.60 26.51
N VAL A 645 21.54 -9.22 25.62
CA VAL A 645 22.97 -9.52 25.75
C VAL A 645 23.56 -8.74 26.93
N VAL A 646 23.20 -7.45 27.06
CA VAL A 646 23.63 -6.62 28.20
C VAL A 646 23.20 -7.21 29.54
N ARG A 647 21.93 -7.62 29.69
CA ARG A 647 21.44 -8.28 30.91
C ARG A 647 22.27 -9.53 31.25
N ASN A 648 22.48 -10.39 30.26
CA ASN A 648 23.31 -11.59 30.45
C ASN A 648 24.75 -11.25 30.87
N MET A 649 25.36 -10.20 30.31
CA MET A 649 26.70 -9.76 30.70
C MET A 649 26.75 -9.30 32.17
N VAL A 650 25.73 -8.59 32.62
CA VAL A 650 25.62 -8.09 34.00
C VAL A 650 25.30 -9.22 34.98
N ASP A 651 24.46 -10.18 34.58
CA ASP A 651 24.19 -11.41 35.36
C ASP A 651 25.48 -12.21 35.59
N LEU A 652 26.25 -12.45 34.53
CA LEU A 652 27.54 -13.14 34.62
C LEU A 652 28.53 -12.38 35.52
N LEU A 653 28.53 -11.05 35.49
CA LEU A 653 29.39 -10.24 36.35
C LEU A 653 29.06 -10.45 37.84
N GLU A 654 27.78 -10.57 38.18
CA GLU A 654 27.30 -10.86 39.53
C GLU A 654 27.64 -12.29 39.97
N GLU A 655 27.51 -13.26 39.06
CA GLU A 655 27.88 -14.65 39.31
C GLU A 655 29.39 -14.80 39.61
N GLU A 656 30.24 -14.09 38.86
CA GLU A 656 31.70 -14.10 39.06
C GLU A 656 32.12 -13.30 40.30
N ASN A 657 31.36 -12.28 40.69
CA ASN A 657 31.66 -11.40 41.80
C ASN A 657 30.43 -11.23 42.72
N PRO A 658 30.06 -12.24 43.51
CA PRO A 658 28.83 -12.21 44.31
C PRO A 658 28.76 -11.01 45.25
N GLY A 659 27.63 -10.30 45.23
CA GLY A 659 27.38 -9.12 46.06
C GLY A 659 28.08 -7.83 45.58
N CYS A 660 28.66 -7.82 44.37
CA CYS A 660 29.34 -6.63 43.85
C CYS A 660 28.43 -5.39 43.72
N PHE A 661 27.12 -5.59 43.55
CA PHE A 661 26.14 -4.49 43.49
C PHE A 661 25.65 -4.02 44.86
N ASP A 662 25.93 -4.74 45.95
CA ASP A 662 25.55 -4.34 47.31
C ASP A 662 26.61 -3.47 48.01
N ASP A 663 27.80 -3.34 47.42
CA ASP A 663 28.95 -2.63 47.98
C ASP A 663 29.05 -1.19 47.42
N PRO A 664 28.90 -0.15 48.27
CA PRO A 664 28.89 1.25 47.84
C PRO A 664 30.25 1.76 47.34
N ASP A 665 31.35 1.05 47.59
CA ASP A 665 32.70 1.42 47.18
C ASP A 665 33.15 0.71 45.88
N LYS A 666 32.34 -0.21 45.34
CA LYS A 666 32.64 -0.88 44.07
C LYS A 666 32.43 0.05 42.88
N THR A 667 33.37 -0.02 41.94
CA THR A 667 33.36 0.77 40.71
C THR A 667 33.23 -0.12 39.48
N PHE A 668 32.56 0.42 38.47
CA PHE A 668 32.24 -0.22 37.20
C PHE A 668 32.58 0.74 36.07
N ALA A 669 33.10 0.21 34.97
CA ALA A 669 33.54 1.03 33.84
C ALA A 669 33.15 0.42 32.50
N ASP A 670 32.69 1.26 31.58
CA ASP A 670 32.60 0.97 30.15
C ASP A 670 33.52 1.95 29.40
N LEU A 671 34.70 1.47 29.03
CA LEU A 671 35.74 2.31 28.42
C LEU A 671 35.57 2.49 26.91
N TYR A 672 34.47 1.99 26.33
CA TYR A 672 34.12 2.18 24.92
C TYR A 672 32.60 2.11 24.73
N MET A 673 31.89 3.00 25.43
CA MET A 673 30.44 3.10 25.39
C MET A 673 29.92 3.43 24.01
N LYS A 674 28.80 2.80 23.67
CA LYS A 674 27.95 3.20 22.54
C LYS A 674 26.64 3.81 23.03
N SER A 675 25.57 3.03 23.09
CA SER A 675 24.25 3.46 23.56
C SER A 675 24.19 3.83 25.05
N GLY A 676 25.17 3.38 25.85
CA GLY A 676 25.12 3.50 27.31
C GLY A 676 24.28 2.42 28.01
N GLN A 677 23.79 1.43 27.27
CA GLN A 677 22.93 0.37 27.83
C GLN A 677 23.61 -0.48 28.91
N TYR A 678 24.90 -0.77 28.78
CA TYR A 678 25.63 -1.53 29.79
C TYR A 678 25.74 -0.78 31.12
N ILE A 679 26.13 0.50 31.07
CA ILE A 679 26.14 1.39 32.24
C ILE A 679 24.74 1.53 32.85
N THR A 680 23.72 1.68 32.01
CA THR A 680 22.32 1.81 32.46
C THR A 680 21.85 0.57 33.25
N GLU A 681 22.17 -0.63 32.77
CA GLU A 681 21.84 -1.88 33.48
C GLU A 681 22.63 -2.00 34.80
N ILE A 682 23.90 -1.59 34.84
CA ILE A 682 24.68 -1.51 36.10
C ILE A 682 24.02 -0.55 37.10
N VAL A 683 23.68 0.67 36.66
CA VAL A 683 23.03 1.67 37.53
C VAL A 683 21.69 1.11 38.03
N LYS A 684 20.94 0.40 37.17
CA LYS A 684 19.68 -0.26 37.57
C LYS A 684 19.88 -1.32 38.65
N ARG A 685 20.94 -2.15 38.56
CA ARG A 685 21.27 -3.15 39.60
C ARG A 685 21.67 -2.49 40.91
N LEU A 686 22.57 -1.51 40.86
CA LEU A 686 23.01 -0.74 42.02
C LEU A 686 21.83 -0.02 42.69
N TYR A 687 20.98 0.63 41.92
CA TYR A 687 19.84 1.38 42.45
C TYR A 687 18.81 0.48 43.16
N ASN A 688 18.62 -0.75 42.67
CA ASN A 688 17.63 -1.69 43.19
C ASN A 688 18.19 -2.70 44.20
N SER A 689 19.51 -2.76 44.39
CA SER A 689 20.18 -3.64 45.34
C SER A 689 19.70 -3.37 46.78
N GLU A 690 19.58 -4.44 47.58
CA GLU A 690 19.25 -4.30 48.99
C GLU A 690 20.36 -3.58 49.75
N GLY A 691 21.63 -3.91 49.52
CA GLY A 691 22.77 -3.26 50.18
C GLY A 691 22.80 -1.75 49.94
N MET A 692 22.61 -1.34 48.68
CA MET A 692 22.59 0.08 48.30
C MET A 692 21.38 0.83 48.88
N ARG A 693 20.19 0.21 48.93
CA ARG A 693 19.01 0.81 49.58
C ARG A 693 19.16 0.97 51.09
N HIS A 694 19.90 0.08 51.74
CA HIS A 694 20.22 0.22 53.17
C HIS A 694 21.26 1.32 53.41
N ALA A 695 22.29 1.41 52.56
CA ALA A 695 23.33 2.43 52.67
C ALA A 695 22.82 3.84 52.35
N PHE A 696 21.97 3.96 51.32
CA PHE A 696 21.37 5.21 50.84
C PHE A 696 19.85 5.03 50.69
N PRO A 697 19.07 5.24 51.78
CA PRO A 697 17.62 5.07 51.76
C PRO A 697 16.88 6.09 50.89
N ASP A 698 17.44 7.30 50.73
CA ASP A 698 16.89 8.32 49.84
C ASP A 698 17.26 8.01 48.38
N ASP A 699 16.26 8.07 47.49
CA ASP A 699 16.40 7.67 46.10
C ASP A 699 17.32 8.61 45.31
N GLU A 700 17.25 9.92 45.56
CA GLU A 700 18.07 10.91 44.87
C GLU A 700 19.52 10.87 45.36
N GLU A 701 19.74 10.79 46.68
CA GLU A 701 21.07 10.63 47.26
C GLU A 701 21.76 9.36 46.75
N ARG A 702 21.00 8.25 46.65
CA ARG A 702 21.51 6.98 46.11
C ARG A 702 21.96 7.13 44.66
N LEU A 703 21.16 7.76 43.81
CA LEU A 703 21.52 7.99 42.40
C LEU A 703 22.77 8.88 42.28
N ARG A 704 22.83 9.98 43.03
CA ARG A 704 23.99 10.88 43.04
C ARG A 704 25.26 10.15 43.47
N HIS A 705 25.19 9.27 44.48
CA HIS A 705 26.33 8.44 44.88
C HIS A 705 26.79 7.50 43.76
N ILE A 706 25.85 6.77 43.14
CA ILE A 706 26.16 5.82 42.06
C ILE A 706 26.90 6.51 40.91
N PHE A 707 26.37 7.64 40.41
CA PHE A 707 26.99 8.35 39.28
C PHE A 707 28.32 9.00 39.63
N LYS A 708 28.45 9.54 40.84
CA LYS A 708 29.64 10.28 41.27
C LYS A 708 30.78 9.40 41.72
N HIS A 709 30.52 8.17 42.16
CA HIS A 709 31.54 7.34 42.81
C HIS A 709 31.70 5.97 42.17
N GLN A 710 30.67 5.40 41.55
CA GLN A 710 30.68 4.00 41.15
C GLN A 710 30.76 3.78 39.64
N VAL A 711 30.29 4.72 38.81
CA VAL A 711 30.11 4.49 37.37
C VAL A 711 31.00 5.37 36.52
N TYR A 712 31.77 4.74 35.63
CA TYR A 712 32.70 5.41 34.71
C TYR A 712 32.41 5.01 33.26
N GLY A 713 32.57 5.94 32.33
CA GLY A 713 32.25 5.68 30.94
C GLY A 713 32.98 6.58 29.96
N LEU A 714 33.48 6.01 28.86
CA LEU A 714 34.07 6.74 27.74
C LEU A 714 33.32 6.48 26.45
N ALA A 715 32.91 7.54 25.75
CA ALA A 715 32.32 7.43 24.42
C ALA A 715 33.29 7.98 23.36
N PRO A 716 33.50 7.28 22.22
CA PRO A 716 34.57 7.60 21.27
C PRO A 716 34.23 8.71 20.26
N THR A 717 32.94 8.99 20.03
CA THR A 717 32.48 10.04 19.09
C THR A 717 31.47 10.95 19.76
N GLU A 718 31.36 12.20 19.29
CA GLU A 718 30.46 13.19 19.89
C GLU A 718 28.99 12.75 19.82
N CYS A 719 28.55 12.21 18.68
CA CYS A 719 27.19 11.72 18.52
C CYS A 719 26.86 10.62 19.54
N ILE A 720 27.73 9.62 19.65
CA ILE A 720 27.58 8.52 20.61
C ILE A 720 27.59 9.05 22.05
N TYR A 721 28.49 9.97 22.37
CA TYR A 721 28.58 10.58 23.69
C TYR A 721 27.27 11.27 24.09
N ARG A 722 26.69 12.08 23.19
CA ARG A 722 25.43 12.77 23.43
C ARG A 722 24.26 11.80 23.61
N ILE A 723 24.19 10.76 22.78
CA ILE A 723 23.19 9.69 22.90
C ILE A 723 23.31 9.00 24.27
N ALA A 724 24.52 8.56 24.64
CA ALA A 724 24.78 7.87 25.89
C ALA A 724 24.45 8.75 27.10
N LEU A 725 24.88 10.02 27.11
CA LEU A 725 24.55 10.95 28.19
C LEU A 725 23.05 11.14 28.35
N ARG A 726 22.34 11.43 27.26
CA ARG A 726 20.89 11.67 27.32
C ARG A 726 20.12 10.41 27.73
N TYR A 727 20.61 9.23 27.35
CA TYR A 727 19.99 7.98 27.79
C TYR A 727 20.27 7.67 29.25
N ILE A 728 21.54 7.74 29.68
CA ILE A 728 21.97 7.38 31.03
C ILE A 728 21.51 8.40 32.08
N LEU A 729 21.49 9.70 31.74
CA LEU A 729 21.17 10.78 32.70
C LEU A 729 19.78 11.39 32.50
N GLY A 730 19.09 11.06 31.41
CA GLY A 730 17.76 11.59 31.08
C GLY A 730 16.62 10.74 31.65
N PHE A 731 16.81 10.12 32.81
CA PHE A 731 15.82 9.21 33.42
C PHE A 731 14.69 9.94 34.15
N ASP A 732 14.86 11.21 34.47
CA ASP A 732 13.91 12.03 35.22
C ASP A 732 14.03 13.51 34.82
N ASP A 733 12.90 14.23 34.77
CA ASP A 733 12.86 15.65 34.39
C ASP A 733 13.15 16.60 35.57
N THR A 734 13.16 16.08 36.81
CA THR A 734 13.36 16.84 38.05
C THR A 734 14.75 16.61 38.66
N ILE A 735 15.30 15.40 38.55
CA ILE A 735 16.62 15.04 39.06
C ILE A 735 17.67 15.27 37.97
N HIS A 736 18.48 16.31 38.14
CA HIS A 736 19.60 16.61 37.25
C HIS A 736 20.95 16.26 37.91
N ILE A 737 21.72 15.39 37.24
CA ILE A 737 23.10 15.06 37.61
C ILE A 737 24.03 15.98 36.83
N ALA A 738 24.70 16.89 37.53
CA ALA A 738 25.59 17.87 36.90
C ALA A 738 26.89 17.24 36.39
N GLU A 739 27.56 17.88 35.43
CA GLU A 739 28.78 17.35 34.79
C GLU A 739 29.91 16.98 35.78
N ASN A 740 30.01 17.71 36.89
CA ASN A 740 30.97 17.47 37.97
C ASN A 740 30.52 16.38 38.98
N GLU A 741 29.37 15.74 38.76
CA GLU A 741 28.79 14.69 39.60
C GLU A 741 28.69 13.34 38.89
N HIS A 742 29.31 13.19 37.72
CA HIS A 742 29.43 11.90 37.03
C HIS A 742 30.76 11.77 36.27
N HIS A 743 31.12 10.53 35.91
CA HIS A 743 32.36 10.18 35.19
C HIS A 743 32.11 9.65 33.78
N LEU A 744 31.15 10.24 33.07
CA LEU A 744 30.90 9.93 31.65
C LEU A 744 31.59 11.00 30.80
N ARG A 745 32.53 10.59 29.93
CA ARG A 745 33.40 11.51 29.17
C ARG A 745 33.42 11.18 27.67
N PHE A 746 33.56 12.22 26.86
CA PHE A 746 33.87 12.10 25.43
C PHE A 746 35.37 11.92 25.25
N ALA A 747 35.80 10.69 24.98
CA ALA A 747 37.21 10.35 24.74
C ALA A 747 37.32 9.01 24.01
N ASP A 748 38.12 8.96 22.93
CA ASP A 748 38.41 7.72 22.22
C ASP A 748 39.59 6.99 22.87
N SER A 749 39.29 5.87 23.54
CA SER A 749 40.29 5.01 24.19
C SER A 749 41.02 4.08 23.23
N LEU A 750 40.54 3.89 22.00
CA LEU A 750 41.06 2.90 21.06
C LEU A 750 42.53 3.15 20.69
N PRO A 751 43.00 4.38 20.43
CA PRO A 751 44.41 4.64 20.15
C PRO A 751 45.32 4.29 21.34
N ALA A 752 44.93 4.67 22.55
CA ALA A 752 45.69 4.41 23.78
C ALA A 752 45.75 2.90 24.09
N ALA A 753 44.63 2.19 23.90
CA ALA A 753 44.58 0.74 24.06
C ALA A 753 45.52 0.02 23.08
N LYS A 754 45.56 0.45 21.80
CA LYS A 754 46.48 -0.09 20.79
C LYS A 754 47.95 0.20 21.10
N ALA A 755 48.24 1.36 21.70
CA ALA A 755 49.60 1.77 22.08
C ALA A 755 50.07 1.16 23.41
N GLY A 756 49.17 0.55 24.20
CA GLY A 756 49.48 0.07 25.55
C GLY A 756 49.62 1.19 26.58
N GLU A 757 49.06 2.37 26.32
CA GLU A 757 49.20 3.60 27.13
C GLU A 757 47.92 3.93 27.92
N MET A 758 47.07 2.92 28.15
CA MET A 758 45.71 3.11 28.66
C MET A 758 45.67 3.76 30.06
N GLU A 759 46.60 3.40 30.94
CA GLU A 759 46.70 3.97 32.30
C GLU A 759 46.94 5.49 32.25
N THR A 760 47.96 5.94 31.51
CA THR A 760 48.28 7.36 31.32
C THR A 760 47.12 8.12 30.70
N PHE A 761 46.42 7.50 29.74
CA PHE A 761 45.26 8.09 29.09
C PHE A 761 44.09 8.26 30.07
N LEU A 762 43.72 7.21 30.81
CA LEU A 762 42.64 7.28 31.81
C LEU A 762 42.93 8.30 32.90
N ASP A 763 44.17 8.34 33.39
CA ASP A 763 44.64 9.36 34.31
C ASP A 763 44.42 10.76 33.75
N SER A 764 44.69 10.99 32.45
CA SER A 764 44.48 12.30 31.84
C SER A 764 43.01 12.68 31.71
N VAL A 765 42.13 11.70 31.46
CA VAL A 765 40.69 11.90 31.22
C VAL A 765 39.91 12.10 32.52
N PHE A 766 40.28 11.37 33.58
CA PHE A 766 39.56 11.37 34.86
C PHE A 766 40.28 12.16 35.97
N LYS A 767 41.40 12.82 35.68
CA LYS A 767 42.05 13.73 36.63
C LYS A 767 41.09 14.87 37.01
N SER A 768 40.93 14.98 38.33
CA SER A 768 40.08 15.94 39.05
C SER A 768 40.52 17.38 38.86
#